data_AF-A0A975VJN4-F1
#
_entry.id   AF-A0A975VJN4-F1
#
_cell.length_a   1.000
_cell.length_b   1.000
_cell.length_c   1.000
_cell.angle_alpha   90.00
_cell.angle_beta   90.00
_cell.angle_gamma   90.00
#
_symmetry.space_group_name_H-M   'P 1'
#
loop_
_entity.id
_entity.type
_entity.pdbx_description
1 polymer ?
#
loop_
_entity_poly.entity_id
_entity_poly.type
_entity_poly.pdbx_seq_one_letter_code
_entity_poly.pdbx_strand_id
1 'polypeptide(L)'
;MPGSLPPDPAFDSILATAVRRVLLGEPLQPFCDWFARDMGDLVMSQHPVAPADEEAARRYQRSVARTLWAALPVPFNRWRPRALPKVERNDPCHCGSGRKFKHCCAEFAGLSLPFEPESLYALALAQAEPATLTPDNIRLVPPAALGMAAMDWNDDDQPERTVAVLVPLFQQRDDLDERHEAAFDALMDALHAQGKETQRWALVQRVGQSRAPALATAARCRQASMLADRGDFDAAWAMFQSAQRLSPGDPQLLHLEMTLLLAQGRNEEAKLRAPLLAAKARKSGWDDLAALLPQLAEGGFAAAFQQGDAGDMDDPADLEWVALCELAPREFASHDCRALYRVVESPPEQAGRPPILSIKPQKALVDLQRRWSRRFPVSKPMLTQLTGDADLLLADLPAATQFLRENPQAWLSADVLDDLLLAAAEICDRDAPGPIVRAALRLSQHALAVLQALAGPAEGSVSAELHWADSAARPLLRVLAQAIELARLTQDAKEEERLVRWGLALNPNDNHGWRGLLAPLYLARKAFDETLALLERYPDDMPPAEHSRALALFGLGRRDEAQAVLRRAHAEYPAILSALWPETLDLPEDEGGPGLAIGGALAAFYYRIETRAAWAGTGALAWSKTLDLPQPAPKKTRKPQAGGKRTSRSPAVSDPLGGKQGAHLRKAFPDYPRLHGLLTAIGWSPDLIMPGKWVQIVMDMRGEPVSGLTESKALKAVNADMDALMGLLNSINARVLETPPDQMAPAQDVLALAASEAALFAWAAGFVQGAELAPAGWRRAGRPVSSDKGTFGELYALAARASGTPDAWRATRDGGQPLLTGLDDSPPVPVETLVLVLGDLWRVVAPLRQA
;
A
#
# COMPACT_ATOMS: atom_id res chain seq x y z
N MET A 1 8.61 25.90 -23.04
CA MET A 1 8.02 24.59 -23.41
C MET A 1 6.55 24.82 -23.70
N PRO A 2 6.00 24.47 -24.88
CA PRO A 2 4.57 24.25 -25.00
C PRO A 2 4.27 22.77 -24.70
N GLY A 3 3.61 22.53 -23.56
CA GLY A 3 2.81 21.33 -23.26
C GLY A 3 3.56 20.05 -22.97
N SER A 4 3.64 19.65 -21.69
CA SER A 4 3.60 18.23 -21.34
C SER A 4 2.32 17.66 -21.94
N LEU A 5 2.46 16.62 -22.75
CA LEU A 5 1.33 15.89 -23.32
C LEU A 5 0.63 15.12 -22.18
N PRO A 6 -0.70 14.96 -22.22
CA PRO A 6 -1.37 14.04 -21.31
C PRO A 6 -0.85 12.60 -21.56
N PRO A 7 -0.64 11.80 -20.50
CA PRO A 7 -0.16 10.42 -20.64
C PRO A 7 -1.18 9.58 -21.42
N ASP A 8 -0.77 9.03 -22.56
CA ASP A 8 -1.52 8.01 -23.30
C ASP A 8 -0.84 6.66 -23.04
N PRO A 9 -1.43 5.76 -22.22
CA PRO A 9 -0.82 4.47 -21.87
C PRO A 9 -0.50 3.60 -23.10
N ALA A 10 -1.25 3.76 -24.19
CA ALA A 10 -0.99 3.06 -25.43
C ALA A 10 0.27 3.61 -26.12
N PHE A 11 0.52 4.91 -26.03
CA PHE A 11 1.73 5.53 -26.57
C PHE A 11 2.98 5.03 -25.84
N ASP A 12 2.96 5.04 -24.51
CA ASP A 12 4.11 4.65 -23.69
C ASP A 12 4.48 3.18 -23.88
N SER A 13 3.47 2.30 -23.93
CA SER A 13 3.67 0.86 -24.16
C SER A 13 4.32 0.54 -25.51
N ILE A 14 3.88 1.22 -26.58
CA ILE A 14 4.43 0.96 -27.91
C ILE A 14 5.78 1.66 -28.10
N LEU A 15 6.00 2.84 -27.49
CA LEU A 15 7.31 3.48 -27.45
C LEU A 15 8.34 2.60 -26.71
N ALA A 16 7.98 2.03 -25.57
CA ALA A 16 8.80 1.06 -24.84
C ALA A 16 9.16 -0.15 -25.72
N THR A 17 8.19 -0.64 -26.50
CA THR A 17 8.42 -1.72 -27.48
C THR A 17 9.41 -1.30 -28.58
N ALA A 18 9.31 -0.08 -29.09
CA ALA A 18 10.22 0.46 -30.11
C ALA A 18 11.65 0.57 -29.58
N VAL A 19 11.82 1.09 -28.36
CA VAL A 19 13.14 1.21 -27.72
C VAL A 19 13.74 -0.18 -27.48
N ARG A 20 12.97 -1.13 -26.94
CA ARG A 20 13.43 -2.50 -26.69
C ARG A 20 13.93 -3.20 -27.95
N ARG A 21 13.20 -3.07 -29.06
CA ARG A 21 13.61 -3.58 -30.38
C ARG A 21 14.97 -3.05 -30.81
N VAL A 22 15.19 -1.75 -30.63
CA VAL A 22 16.46 -1.09 -30.94
C VAL A 22 17.60 -1.62 -30.06
N LEU A 23 17.35 -1.80 -28.75
CA LEU A 23 18.31 -2.32 -27.79
C LEU A 23 18.69 -3.79 -28.05
N LEU A 24 17.75 -4.60 -28.55
CA LEU A 24 17.99 -5.98 -28.98
C LEU A 24 18.74 -6.09 -30.31
N GLY A 25 19.11 -4.95 -30.91
CA GLY A 25 19.93 -4.91 -32.12
C GLY A 25 19.13 -5.09 -33.41
N GLU A 26 17.83 -4.79 -33.43
CA GLU A 26 17.02 -4.90 -34.65
C GLU A 26 17.63 -4.04 -35.78
N PRO A 27 17.85 -4.62 -36.99
CA PRO A 27 18.38 -3.88 -38.12
C PRO A 27 17.45 -2.74 -38.54
N LEU A 28 18.02 -1.67 -39.10
CA LEU A 28 17.30 -0.43 -39.42
C LEU A 28 16.04 -0.65 -40.27
N GLN A 29 16.12 -1.46 -41.33
CA GLN A 29 15.01 -1.62 -42.27
C GLN A 29 13.81 -2.37 -41.66
N PRO A 30 13.98 -3.57 -41.06
CA PRO A 30 12.92 -4.23 -40.29
C PRO A 30 12.28 -3.34 -39.23
N PHE A 31 13.09 -2.59 -38.48
CA PHE A 31 12.59 -1.65 -37.47
C PHE A 31 11.69 -0.57 -38.10
N CYS A 32 12.11 0.06 -39.19
CA CYS A 32 11.30 1.07 -39.87
C CYS A 32 10.00 0.50 -40.46
N ASP A 33 10.03 -0.74 -40.94
CA ASP A 33 8.84 -1.41 -41.49
C ASP A 33 7.83 -1.71 -40.37
N TRP A 34 8.29 -2.22 -39.22
CA TRP A 34 7.46 -2.43 -38.04
C TRP A 34 6.91 -1.11 -37.49
N PHE A 35 7.78 -0.11 -37.29
CA PHE A 35 7.37 1.17 -36.71
C PHE A 35 6.31 1.86 -37.57
N ALA A 36 6.45 1.88 -38.89
CA ALA A 36 5.43 2.49 -39.75
C ALA A 36 4.08 1.76 -39.70
N ARG A 37 4.07 0.45 -39.42
CA ARG A 37 2.84 -0.36 -39.33
C ARG A 37 2.16 -0.24 -37.97
N ASP A 38 2.93 -0.30 -36.89
CA ASP A 38 2.41 -0.42 -35.52
C ASP A 38 2.38 0.93 -34.77
N MET A 39 3.28 1.87 -35.10
CA MET A 39 3.30 3.24 -34.53
C MET A 39 2.74 4.29 -35.51
N GLY A 40 2.35 3.86 -36.71
CA GLY A 40 2.04 4.76 -37.81
C GLY A 40 0.94 5.78 -37.48
N ASP A 41 -0.22 5.30 -37.05
CA ASP A 41 -1.39 6.14 -36.78
C ASP A 41 -1.17 7.08 -35.58
N LEU A 42 -0.45 6.60 -34.58
CA LEU A 42 -0.11 7.34 -33.38
C LEU A 42 0.89 8.48 -33.65
N VAL A 43 1.90 8.23 -34.48
CA VAL A 43 2.83 9.30 -34.89
C VAL A 43 2.13 10.33 -35.78
N MET A 44 1.12 9.90 -36.55
CA MET A 44 0.32 10.82 -37.37
C MET A 44 -0.62 11.70 -36.55
N SER A 45 -1.20 11.18 -35.46
CA SER A 45 -2.06 11.99 -34.59
C SER A 45 -1.31 13.15 -33.93
N GLN A 46 0.01 13.01 -33.78
CA GLN A 46 0.91 14.03 -33.24
C GLN A 46 1.58 14.91 -34.31
N HIS A 47 1.31 14.66 -35.60
CA HIS A 47 1.93 15.45 -36.67
C HIS A 47 1.31 16.86 -36.73
N PRO A 48 2.11 17.94 -36.76
CA PRO A 48 1.61 19.31 -36.69
C PRO A 48 0.71 19.73 -37.88
N VAL A 49 0.78 19.02 -39.00
CA VAL A 49 -0.02 19.25 -40.22
C VAL A 49 -0.47 17.92 -40.84
N ALA A 50 -1.76 17.69 -41.07
CA ALA A 50 -2.20 16.42 -41.67
C ALA A 50 -1.47 16.13 -43.01
N PRO A 51 -0.94 14.91 -43.21
CA PRO A 51 -0.23 14.56 -44.43
C PRO A 51 -1.17 14.65 -45.65
N ALA A 52 -0.62 15.04 -46.81
CA ALA A 52 -1.42 15.26 -48.02
C ALA A 52 -2.05 13.98 -48.57
N ASP A 53 -1.43 12.82 -48.34
CA ASP A 53 -1.90 11.49 -48.71
C ASP A 53 -1.24 10.41 -47.83
N GLU A 54 -1.71 9.17 -47.93
CA GLU A 54 -1.13 8.04 -47.18
C GLU A 54 0.36 7.80 -47.50
N GLU A 55 0.80 8.15 -48.70
CA GLU A 55 2.21 7.99 -49.10
C GLU A 55 3.11 9.02 -48.42
N ALA A 56 2.63 10.25 -48.22
CA ALA A 56 3.28 11.25 -47.38
C ALA A 56 3.32 10.80 -45.91
N ALA A 57 2.23 10.25 -45.39
CA ALA A 57 2.17 9.71 -44.03
C ALA A 57 3.23 8.61 -43.82
N ARG A 58 3.27 7.60 -44.71
CA ARG A 58 4.26 6.51 -44.66
C ARG A 58 5.71 7.01 -44.75
N ARG A 59 5.98 8.00 -45.60
CA ARG A 59 7.32 8.60 -45.73
C ARG A 59 7.74 9.32 -44.45
N TYR A 60 6.84 10.04 -43.79
CA TYR A 60 7.11 10.68 -42.51
C TYR A 60 7.34 9.65 -41.40
N GLN A 61 6.43 8.69 -41.21
CA GLN A 61 6.53 7.63 -40.19
C GLN A 61 7.86 6.90 -40.28
N ARG A 62 8.29 6.51 -41.49
CA ARG A 62 9.59 5.88 -41.72
C ARG A 62 10.76 6.81 -41.44
N SER A 63 10.62 8.11 -41.67
CA SER A 63 11.68 9.09 -41.36
C SER A 63 11.84 9.27 -39.86
N VAL A 64 10.73 9.36 -39.10
CA VAL A 64 10.73 9.36 -37.63
C VAL A 64 11.38 8.09 -37.08
N ALA A 65 11.00 6.91 -37.60
CA ALA A 65 11.58 5.63 -37.19
C ALA A 65 13.12 5.63 -37.37
N ARG A 66 13.62 6.13 -38.52
CA ARG A 66 15.06 6.20 -38.77
C ARG A 66 15.76 7.13 -37.79
N THR A 67 15.19 8.30 -37.52
CA THR A 67 15.78 9.25 -36.58
C THR A 67 15.81 8.65 -35.17
N LEU A 68 14.73 8.01 -34.72
CA LEU A 68 14.67 7.33 -33.41
C LEU A 68 15.69 6.20 -33.29
N TRP A 69 15.76 5.31 -34.29
CA TRP A 69 16.71 4.20 -34.30
C TRP A 69 18.17 4.66 -34.19
N ALA A 70 18.48 5.81 -34.80
CA ALA A 70 19.82 6.40 -34.80
C ALA A 70 20.14 7.16 -33.52
N ALA A 71 19.16 7.89 -32.99
CA ALA A 71 19.32 8.74 -31.82
C ALA A 71 19.40 7.94 -30.51
N LEU A 72 18.78 6.76 -30.44
CA LEU A 72 18.81 5.94 -29.23
C LEU A 72 20.23 5.41 -28.93
N PRO A 73 20.74 5.61 -27.70
CA PRO A 73 21.97 4.99 -27.25
C PRO A 73 21.75 3.49 -27.01
N VAL A 74 22.71 2.66 -27.42
CA VAL A 74 22.59 1.19 -27.33
C VAL A 74 23.81 0.55 -26.67
N PRO A 75 23.65 -0.52 -25.87
CA PRO A 75 24.72 -1.11 -25.06
C PRO A 75 25.86 -1.67 -25.93
N PHE A 76 25.54 -2.36 -27.04
CA PHE A 76 26.55 -2.90 -27.97
C PHE A 76 27.32 -1.83 -28.75
N ASN A 77 26.90 -0.56 -28.69
CA ASN A 77 27.64 0.60 -29.20
C ASN A 77 28.15 1.48 -28.05
N ARG A 78 28.49 0.88 -26.90
CA ARG A 78 29.06 1.59 -25.74
C ARG A 78 28.15 2.74 -25.25
N TRP A 79 26.84 2.51 -25.27
CA TRP A 79 25.81 3.50 -24.92
C TRP A 79 25.87 4.78 -25.76
N ARG A 80 26.33 4.69 -27.02
CA ARG A 80 26.33 5.84 -27.95
C ARG A 80 25.26 5.67 -29.03
N PRO A 81 24.67 6.78 -29.50
CA PRO A 81 23.86 6.80 -30.72
C PRO A 81 24.64 6.26 -31.92
N ARG A 82 23.93 5.75 -32.93
CA ARG A 82 24.52 5.17 -34.14
C ARG A 82 24.33 6.10 -35.32
N ALA A 83 25.33 6.17 -36.20
CA ALA A 83 25.20 6.94 -37.44
C ALA A 83 24.24 6.25 -38.41
N LEU A 84 23.37 7.03 -39.07
CA LEU A 84 22.57 6.53 -40.18
C LEU A 84 23.46 6.31 -41.42
N PRO A 85 23.19 5.27 -42.23
CA PRO A 85 23.80 5.15 -43.55
C PRO A 85 23.52 6.39 -44.40
N LYS A 86 24.58 6.98 -44.96
CA LYS A 86 24.46 8.16 -45.82
C LYS A 86 23.75 7.79 -47.13
N VAL A 87 22.73 8.57 -47.50
CA VAL A 87 21.99 8.42 -48.77
C VAL A 87 22.31 9.61 -49.65
N GLU A 88 22.91 9.39 -50.82
CA GLU A 88 23.25 10.48 -51.74
C GLU A 88 22.00 10.98 -52.48
N ARG A 89 22.03 12.22 -52.96
CA ARG A 89 20.85 12.90 -53.55
C ARG A 89 20.17 12.12 -54.69
N ASN A 90 20.93 11.33 -55.44
CA ASN A 90 20.43 10.58 -56.59
C ASN A 90 20.22 9.09 -56.33
N ASP A 91 20.53 8.59 -55.12
CA ASP A 91 20.34 7.18 -54.77
C ASP A 91 18.85 6.82 -54.65
N PRO A 92 18.49 5.54 -54.80
CA PRO A 92 17.15 5.05 -54.46
C PRO A 92 16.77 5.45 -53.03
N CYS A 93 15.56 5.96 -52.86
CA CYS A 93 15.07 6.40 -51.56
C CYS A 93 14.89 5.23 -50.58
N HIS A 94 15.34 5.40 -49.34
CA HIS A 94 15.26 4.40 -48.27
C HIS A 94 13.82 4.03 -47.85
N CYS A 95 12.80 4.76 -48.30
CA CYS A 95 11.41 4.42 -47.99
C CYS A 95 10.85 3.27 -48.85
N GLY A 96 11.59 2.80 -49.86
CA GLY A 96 11.15 1.74 -50.76
C GLY A 96 10.35 2.21 -51.99
N SER A 97 10.19 3.53 -52.18
CA SER A 97 9.40 4.10 -53.30
C SER A 97 10.04 3.94 -54.69
N GLY A 98 11.32 3.53 -54.76
CA GLY A 98 12.10 3.46 -56.00
C GLY A 98 12.48 4.82 -56.61
N ARG A 99 12.00 5.95 -56.06
CA ARG A 99 12.35 7.31 -56.51
C ARG A 99 13.76 7.71 -56.03
N LYS A 100 14.38 8.70 -56.69
CA LYS A 100 15.61 9.34 -56.20
C LYS A 100 15.34 10.05 -54.87
N PHE A 101 16.24 9.93 -53.90
CA PHE A 101 16.09 10.52 -52.56
C PHE A 101 15.70 12.00 -52.58
N LYS A 102 16.33 12.81 -53.44
CA LYS A 102 16.04 14.26 -53.60
C LYS A 102 14.60 14.60 -54.04
N HIS A 103 13.87 13.63 -54.59
CA HIS A 103 12.49 13.77 -55.04
C HIS A 103 11.51 12.95 -54.17
N CYS A 104 11.97 12.53 -52.99
CA CYS A 104 11.20 11.72 -52.05
C CYS A 104 11.50 12.19 -50.61
N CYS A 105 12.11 11.37 -49.75
CA CYS A 105 12.28 11.67 -48.33
C CYS A 105 13.33 12.76 -47.99
N ALA A 106 13.98 13.40 -48.98
CA ALA A 106 14.93 14.47 -48.72
C ALA A 106 14.31 15.68 -48.00
N GLU A 107 12.99 15.88 -48.11
CA GLU A 107 12.25 16.88 -47.34
C GLU A 107 12.32 16.66 -45.81
N PHE A 108 12.56 15.42 -45.36
CA PHE A 108 12.67 15.04 -43.95
C PHE A 108 14.12 14.88 -43.47
N ALA A 109 15.12 15.25 -44.28
CA ALA A 109 16.54 15.02 -43.95
C ALA A 109 17.02 15.77 -42.69
N GLY A 110 16.29 16.81 -42.24
CA GLY A 110 16.55 17.57 -41.03
C GLY A 110 15.55 17.33 -39.90
N LEU A 111 14.77 16.25 -39.95
CA LEU A 111 13.76 15.93 -38.92
C LEU A 111 14.42 15.70 -37.55
N SER A 112 14.03 16.48 -36.56
CA SER A 112 14.41 16.31 -35.16
C SER A 112 13.29 15.63 -34.38
N LEU A 113 13.66 14.81 -33.39
CA LEU A 113 12.71 14.25 -32.45
C LEU A 113 12.38 15.27 -31.35
N PRO A 114 11.19 15.22 -30.74
CA PRO A 114 10.82 16.06 -29.62
C PRO A 114 11.40 15.53 -28.29
N PHE A 115 12.60 14.94 -28.32
CA PHE A 115 13.28 14.42 -27.13
C PHE A 115 14.62 15.12 -26.95
N GLU A 116 14.89 15.55 -25.73
CA GLU A 116 16.24 15.93 -25.35
C GLU A 116 17.16 14.69 -25.31
N PRO A 117 18.47 14.85 -25.56
CA PRO A 117 19.41 13.73 -25.56
C PRO A 117 19.33 12.86 -24.29
N GLU A 118 19.24 13.50 -23.11
CA GLU A 118 19.16 12.84 -21.80
C GLU A 118 17.90 11.96 -21.68
N SER A 119 16.76 12.42 -22.20
CA SER A 119 15.52 11.64 -22.19
C SER A 119 15.63 10.36 -23.03
N LEU A 120 16.39 10.39 -24.14
CA LEU A 120 16.64 9.20 -24.95
C LEU A 120 17.53 8.17 -24.22
N TYR A 121 18.45 8.64 -23.37
CA TYR A 121 19.20 7.75 -22.48
C TYR A 121 18.29 7.14 -21.42
N ALA A 122 17.44 7.94 -20.77
CA ALA A 122 16.50 7.44 -19.75
C ALA A 122 15.56 6.37 -20.33
N LEU A 123 14.95 6.63 -21.48
CA LEU A 123 14.12 5.65 -22.20
C LEU A 123 14.88 4.36 -22.53
N ALA A 124 16.13 4.48 -23.04
CA ALA A 124 16.96 3.33 -23.34
C ALA A 124 17.33 2.52 -22.09
N LEU A 125 17.67 3.21 -20.98
CA LEU A 125 18.00 2.59 -19.72
C LEU A 125 16.80 1.88 -19.09
N ALA A 126 15.59 2.45 -19.17
CA ALA A 126 14.36 1.84 -18.70
C ALA A 126 14.09 0.48 -19.35
N GLN A 127 14.34 0.34 -20.66
CA GLN A 127 14.10 -0.90 -21.41
C GLN A 127 15.31 -1.85 -21.48
N ALA A 128 16.43 -1.50 -20.86
CA ALA A 128 17.66 -2.28 -20.92
C ALA A 128 17.60 -3.56 -20.08
N GLU A 129 18.19 -4.65 -20.60
CA GLU A 129 18.30 -5.90 -19.84
C GLU A 129 19.29 -5.73 -18.67
N PRO A 130 19.04 -6.31 -17.48
CA PRO A 130 19.92 -6.21 -16.32
C PRO A 130 21.39 -6.59 -16.60
N ALA A 131 21.61 -7.58 -17.48
CA ALA A 131 22.94 -8.01 -17.90
C ALA A 131 23.75 -6.92 -18.63
N THR A 132 23.08 -5.90 -19.20
CA THR A 132 23.73 -4.78 -19.89
C THR A 132 24.08 -3.62 -18.96
N LEU A 133 23.49 -3.56 -17.76
CA LEU A 133 23.64 -2.49 -16.78
C LEU A 133 24.77 -2.75 -15.77
N THR A 134 25.88 -3.34 -16.24
CA THR A 134 27.08 -3.57 -15.42
C THR A 134 27.79 -2.25 -15.08
N PRO A 135 28.59 -2.19 -14.00
CA PRO A 135 29.30 -0.97 -13.60
C PRO A 135 30.13 -0.34 -14.72
N ASP A 136 30.85 -1.17 -15.50
CA ASP A 136 31.68 -0.70 -16.61
C ASP A 136 30.86 -0.06 -17.74
N ASN A 137 29.67 -0.59 -18.01
CA ASN A 137 28.77 -0.06 -19.03
C ASN A 137 28.09 1.23 -18.57
N ILE A 138 27.69 1.28 -17.30
CA ILE A 138 27.01 2.45 -16.72
C ILE A 138 27.93 3.66 -16.65
N ARG A 139 29.25 3.47 -16.45
CA ARG A 139 30.24 4.55 -16.56
C ARG A 139 30.33 5.19 -17.95
N LEU A 140 29.77 4.55 -18.98
CA LEU A 140 29.72 5.09 -20.35
C LEU A 140 28.49 5.97 -20.58
N VAL A 141 27.52 5.94 -19.66
CA VAL A 141 26.29 6.72 -19.71
C VAL A 141 26.54 8.12 -19.12
N PRO A 142 25.97 9.20 -19.69
CA PRO A 142 26.02 10.53 -19.08
C PRO A 142 25.46 10.51 -17.64
N PRO A 143 26.18 11.03 -16.63
CA PRO A 143 25.74 10.96 -15.23
C PRO A 143 24.37 11.56 -14.95
N ALA A 144 24.03 12.70 -15.59
CA ALA A 144 22.73 13.34 -15.45
C ALA A 144 21.59 12.46 -15.97
N ALA A 145 21.79 11.80 -17.11
CA ALA A 145 20.78 10.89 -17.68
C ALA A 145 20.63 9.60 -16.87
N LEU A 146 21.72 9.11 -16.27
CA LEU A 146 21.67 7.99 -15.33
C LEU A 146 20.88 8.36 -14.07
N GLY A 147 21.09 9.57 -13.55
CA GLY A 147 20.31 10.10 -12.43
C GLY A 147 18.82 10.18 -12.74
N MET A 148 18.46 10.74 -13.91
CA MET A 148 17.08 10.78 -14.39
C MET A 148 16.46 9.38 -14.46
N ALA A 149 17.12 8.44 -15.13
CA ALA A 149 16.62 7.07 -15.27
C ALA A 149 16.42 6.38 -13.90
N ALA A 150 17.29 6.66 -12.93
CA ALA A 150 17.17 6.09 -11.60
C ALA A 150 16.03 6.71 -10.77
N MET A 151 15.71 7.98 -10.99
CA MET A 151 14.50 8.61 -10.43
C MET A 151 13.26 7.98 -11.06
N ASP A 152 13.21 7.88 -12.39
CA ASP A 152 12.11 7.24 -13.11
C ASP A 152 11.89 5.78 -12.63
N TRP A 153 12.96 5.01 -12.39
CA TRP A 153 12.84 3.66 -11.85
C TRP A 153 12.24 3.63 -10.44
N ASN A 154 12.55 4.60 -9.60
CA ASN A 154 11.98 4.66 -8.26
C ASN A 154 10.50 5.04 -8.32
N ASP A 155 10.14 5.99 -9.19
CA ASP A 155 8.76 6.41 -9.42
C ASP A 155 7.91 5.27 -10.02
N ASP A 156 8.52 4.42 -10.85
CA ASP A 156 7.94 3.18 -11.39
C ASP A 156 7.94 1.99 -10.38
N ASP A 157 8.19 2.24 -9.08
CA ASP A 157 8.28 1.23 -8.01
C ASP A 157 9.31 0.12 -8.28
N GLN A 158 10.48 0.48 -8.82
CA GLN A 158 11.63 -0.41 -9.06
C GLN A 158 12.90 0.00 -8.28
N PRO A 159 12.84 0.27 -6.97
CA PRO A 159 14.01 0.68 -6.20
C PRO A 159 15.12 -0.38 -6.17
N GLU A 160 14.80 -1.68 -6.33
CA GLU A 160 15.80 -2.76 -6.39
C GLU A 160 16.73 -2.59 -7.57
N ARG A 161 16.19 -2.11 -8.70
CA ARG A 161 16.95 -1.85 -9.92
C ARG A 161 17.93 -0.71 -9.69
N THR A 162 17.46 0.41 -9.13
CA THR A 162 18.29 1.55 -8.76
C THR A 162 19.45 1.12 -7.85
N VAL A 163 19.15 0.34 -6.81
CA VAL A 163 20.17 -0.19 -5.89
C VAL A 163 21.16 -1.11 -6.61
N ALA A 164 20.69 -2.04 -7.44
CA ALA A 164 21.55 -2.98 -8.15
C ALA A 164 22.52 -2.29 -9.12
N VAL A 165 22.08 -1.21 -9.77
CA VAL A 165 22.87 -0.45 -10.75
C VAL A 165 23.82 0.54 -10.08
N LEU A 166 23.33 1.32 -9.10
CA LEU A 166 24.09 2.45 -8.56
C LEU A 166 24.97 2.11 -7.36
N VAL A 167 24.64 1.10 -6.54
CA VAL A 167 25.53 0.72 -5.41
C VAL A 167 26.95 0.38 -5.88
N PRO A 168 27.17 -0.44 -6.92
CA PRO A 168 28.50 -0.72 -7.42
C PRO A 168 29.22 0.53 -7.95
N LEU A 169 28.50 1.45 -8.60
CA LEU A 169 29.05 2.71 -9.11
C LEU A 169 29.62 3.54 -7.95
N PHE A 170 28.83 3.76 -6.90
CA PHE A 170 29.19 4.56 -5.73
C PHE A 170 30.17 3.85 -4.74
N GLN A 171 30.54 2.60 -4.99
CA GLN A 171 31.63 1.94 -4.26
C GLN A 171 33.01 2.39 -4.73
N GLN A 172 33.16 2.78 -6.00
CA GLN A 172 34.43 3.25 -6.57
C GLN A 172 34.37 4.76 -6.74
N ARG A 173 35.31 5.50 -6.12
CA ARG A 173 35.18 6.95 -5.92
C ARG A 173 35.88 7.82 -6.97
N ASP A 174 36.74 7.23 -7.79
CA ASP A 174 37.78 7.99 -8.50
C ASP A 174 37.25 8.86 -9.66
N ASP A 175 35.99 8.67 -10.07
CA ASP A 175 35.36 9.35 -11.21
C ASP A 175 34.02 10.03 -10.89
N LEU A 176 33.63 10.10 -9.61
CA LEU A 176 32.40 10.78 -9.19
C LEU A 176 32.60 12.29 -9.06
N ASP A 177 31.68 13.05 -9.63
CA ASP A 177 31.65 14.51 -9.60
C ASP A 177 30.23 15.06 -9.36
N GLU A 178 30.07 16.39 -9.44
CA GLU A 178 28.80 17.09 -9.23
C GLU A 178 27.65 16.59 -10.13
N ARG A 179 27.94 16.03 -11.30
CA ARG A 179 26.91 15.55 -12.24
C ARG A 179 26.25 14.25 -11.78
N HIS A 180 26.81 13.61 -10.75
CA HIS A 180 26.29 12.38 -10.16
C HIS A 180 25.33 12.66 -8.98
N GLU A 181 25.04 13.92 -8.65
CA GLU A 181 24.17 14.29 -7.54
C GLU A 181 22.77 13.67 -7.66
N ALA A 182 22.12 13.77 -8.83
CA ALA A 182 20.80 13.17 -9.05
C ALA A 182 20.81 11.63 -8.88
N ALA A 183 21.86 10.95 -9.35
CA ALA A 183 22.01 9.51 -9.15
C ALA A 183 22.27 9.15 -7.68
N PHE A 184 22.99 10.01 -6.95
CA PHE A 184 23.19 9.85 -5.51
C PHE A 184 21.86 9.99 -4.76
N ASP A 185 21.06 11.01 -5.07
CA ASP A 185 19.74 11.21 -4.47
C ASP A 185 18.79 10.04 -4.77
N ALA A 186 18.70 9.62 -6.03
CA ALA A 186 17.88 8.46 -6.41
C ALA A 186 18.30 7.18 -5.67
N LEU A 187 19.61 6.95 -5.48
CA LEU A 187 20.09 5.81 -4.70
C LEU A 187 19.78 5.96 -3.20
N MET A 188 19.86 7.16 -2.65
CA MET A 188 19.50 7.45 -1.26
C MET A 188 18.03 7.16 -0.96
N ASP A 189 17.16 7.49 -1.90
CA ASP A 189 15.73 7.27 -1.81
C ASP A 189 15.39 5.78 -2.04
N ALA A 190 16.02 5.12 -3.02
CA ALA A 190 15.86 3.68 -3.25
C ALA A 190 16.31 2.80 -2.06
N LEU A 191 17.43 3.18 -1.40
CA LEU A 191 17.90 2.50 -0.19
C LEU A 191 16.94 2.73 0.99
N HIS A 192 16.31 3.90 1.06
CA HIS A 192 15.31 4.20 2.09
C HIS A 192 14.04 3.37 1.89
N ALA A 193 13.52 3.32 0.65
CA ALA A 193 12.34 2.54 0.28
C ALA A 193 12.50 1.05 0.64
N GLN A 194 13.70 0.49 0.43
CA GLN A 194 14.01 -0.89 0.80
C GLN A 194 14.40 -1.09 2.28
N GLY A 195 14.38 -0.05 3.11
CA GLY A 195 14.76 -0.14 4.53
C GLY A 195 16.24 -0.48 4.78
N LYS A 196 17.13 -0.26 3.80
CA LYS A 196 18.58 -0.57 3.84
C LYS A 196 19.38 0.55 4.51
N GLU A 197 19.00 0.93 5.72
CA GLU A 197 19.55 2.09 6.45
C GLU A 197 21.05 2.01 6.74
N THR A 198 21.61 0.81 6.91
CA THR A 198 23.06 0.62 7.11
C THR A 198 23.85 0.97 5.84
N GLN A 199 23.37 0.53 4.67
CA GLN A 199 23.99 0.88 3.39
C GLN A 199 23.80 2.36 3.08
N ARG A 200 22.61 2.90 3.33
CA ARG A 200 22.26 4.32 3.17
C ARG A 200 23.19 5.21 4.00
N TRP A 201 23.40 4.86 5.27
CA TRP A 201 24.33 5.57 6.13
C TRP A 201 25.78 5.47 5.66
N ALA A 202 26.24 4.27 5.27
CA ALA A 202 27.59 4.10 4.74
C ALA A 202 27.81 4.91 3.44
N LEU A 203 26.78 5.03 2.60
CA LEU A 203 26.81 5.82 1.37
C LEU A 203 26.98 7.31 1.66
N VAL A 204 26.14 7.92 2.52
CA VAL A 204 26.27 9.36 2.84
C VAL A 204 27.62 9.70 3.46
N GLN A 205 28.15 8.83 4.33
CA GLN A 205 29.48 9.03 4.94
C GLN A 205 30.58 9.01 3.88
N ARG A 206 30.51 8.06 2.94
CA ARG A 206 31.50 7.91 1.87
C ARG A 206 31.45 9.09 0.90
N VAL A 207 30.25 9.48 0.46
CA VAL A 207 30.04 10.56 -0.50
C VAL A 207 30.30 11.93 0.13
N GLY A 208 29.97 12.11 1.41
CA GLY A 208 30.28 13.34 2.18
C GLY A 208 31.78 13.63 2.36
N GLN A 209 32.63 12.64 2.06
CA GLN A 209 34.09 12.79 1.99
C GLN A 209 34.60 13.04 0.56
N SER A 210 33.73 13.18 -0.44
CA SER A 210 34.11 13.38 -1.84
C SER A 210 34.99 14.62 -2.03
N ARG A 211 35.83 14.56 -3.06
CA ARG A 211 36.63 15.73 -3.50
C ARG A 211 35.77 16.73 -4.28
N ALA A 212 34.63 16.31 -4.81
CA ALA A 212 33.67 17.17 -5.50
C ALA A 212 32.82 17.94 -4.48
N PRO A 213 32.92 19.28 -4.38
CA PRO A 213 32.27 20.05 -3.32
C PRO A 213 30.74 19.98 -3.33
N ALA A 214 30.10 20.02 -4.50
CA ALA A 214 28.64 19.93 -4.63
C ALA A 214 28.13 18.57 -4.13
N LEU A 215 28.68 17.47 -4.66
CA LEU A 215 28.33 16.12 -4.25
C LEU A 215 28.61 15.86 -2.75
N ALA A 216 29.71 16.39 -2.20
CA ALA A 216 30.00 16.31 -0.77
C ALA A 216 29.02 17.14 0.07
N THR A 217 28.54 18.28 -0.44
CA THR A 217 27.53 19.12 0.21
C THR A 217 26.19 18.40 0.24
N ALA A 218 25.72 17.88 -0.89
CA ALA A 218 24.48 17.10 -0.98
C ALA A 218 24.46 15.92 0.00
N ALA A 219 25.55 15.14 0.05
CA ALA A 219 25.65 14.03 0.99
C ALA A 219 25.67 14.45 2.46
N ARG A 220 26.30 15.58 2.80
CA ARG A 220 26.29 16.12 4.18
C ARG A 220 24.93 16.70 4.55
N CYS A 221 24.21 17.30 3.60
CA CYS A 221 22.83 17.73 3.79
C CYS A 221 21.94 16.53 4.12
N ARG A 222 22.00 15.46 3.31
CA ARG A 222 21.29 14.20 3.59
C ARG A 222 21.68 13.61 4.94
N GLN A 223 22.96 13.61 5.29
CA GLN A 223 23.44 13.13 6.59
C GLN A 223 22.88 13.97 7.76
N ALA A 224 22.80 15.29 7.61
CA ALA A 224 22.21 16.17 8.62
C ALA A 224 20.71 15.85 8.83
N SER A 225 19.95 15.65 7.75
CA SER A 225 18.55 15.21 7.84
C SER A 225 18.44 13.86 8.55
N MET A 226 19.22 12.85 8.15
CA MET A 226 19.21 11.53 8.79
C MET A 226 19.60 11.55 10.28
N LEU A 227 20.44 12.50 10.71
CA LEU A 227 20.79 12.71 12.11
C LEU A 227 19.63 13.37 12.89
N ALA A 228 18.97 14.34 12.27
CA ALA A 228 17.79 15.00 12.84
C ALA A 228 16.62 14.02 13.00
N ASP A 229 16.37 13.14 12.01
CA ASP A 229 15.36 12.08 12.08
C ASP A 229 15.58 11.12 13.26
N ARG A 230 16.83 11.00 13.72
CA ARG A 230 17.22 10.17 14.89
C ARG A 230 17.21 10.96 16.21
N GLY A 231 16.88 12.26 16.16
CA GLY A 231 16.89 13.17 17.30
C GLY A 231 18.28 13.67 17.72
N ASP A 232 19.35 13.37 16.97
CA ASP A 232 20.70 13.85 17.25
C ASP A 232 20.93 15.22 16.58
N PHE A 233 20.22 16.22 17.10
CA PHE A 233 20.26 17.57 16.54
C PHE A 233 21.64 18.23 16.65
N ASP A 234 22.42 17.94 17.69
CA ASP A 234 23.76 18.50 17.84
C ASP A 234 24.67 18.03 16.71
N ALA A 235 24.66 16.73 16.41
CA ALA A 235 25.39 16.18 15.27
C ALA A 235 24.81 16.68 13.93
N ALA A 236 23.48 16.79 13.80
CA ALA A 236 22.83 17.32 12.61
C ALA A 236 23.27 18.76 12.30
N TRP A 237 23.27 19.64 13.31
CA TRP A 237 23.74 21.03 13.17
C TRP A 237 25.23 21.10 12.89
N ALA A 238 26.06 20.26 13.51
CA ALA A 238 27.48 20.19 13.19
C ALA A 238 27.72 19.78 11.73
N MET A 239 26.90 18.86 11.20
CA MET A 239 26.99 18.42 9.82
C MET A 239 26.46 19.46 8.83
N PHE A 240 25.35 20.13 9.15
CA PHE A 240 24.85 21.30 8.42
C PHE A 240 25.92 22.40 8.32
N GLN A 241 26.56 22.76 9.43
CA GLN A 241 27.64 23.76 9.43
C GLN A 241 28.85 23.31 8.60
N SER A 242 29.12 22.00 8.57
CA SER A 242 30.17 21.41 7.72
C SER A 242 29.85 21.53 6.23
N ALA A 243 28.58 21.31 5.85
CA ALA A 243 28.09 21.53 4.48
C ALA A 243 28.13 23.01 4.09
N GLN A 244 27.66 23.90 4.98
CA GLN A 244 27.69 25.34 4.78
C GLN A 244 29.10 25.89 4.59
N ARG A 245 30.12 25.34 5.28
CA ARG A 245 31.53 25.73 5.06
C ARG A 245 32.06 25.31 3.69
N LEU A 246 31.56 24.22 3.12
CA LEU A 246 31.95 23.77 1.78
C LEU A 246 31.31 24.62 0.68
N SER A 247 30.00 24.82 0.76
CA SER A 247 29.22 25.51 -0.26
C SER A 247 28.22 26.49 0.37
N PRO A 248 28.66 27.67 0.83
CA PRO A 248 27.80 28.61 1.56
C PRO A 248 26.61 29.16 0.75
N GLY A 249 26.69 29.09 -0.58
CA GLY A 249 25.67 29.57 -1.52
C GLY A 249 24.72 28.50 -2.03
N ASP A 250 24.85 27.26 -1.53
CA ASP A 250 24.00 26.16 -1.97
C ASP A 250 22.54 26.36 -1.52
N PRO A 251 21.56 26.36 -2.44
CA PRO A 251 20.15 26.56 -2.10
C PRO A 251 19.59 25.46 -1.19
N GLN A 252 20.12 24.23 -1.26
CA GLN A 252 19.66 23.11 -0.44
C GLN A 252 19.84 23.39 1.05
N LEU A 253 20.87 24.17 1.42
CA LEU A 253 21.12 24.57 2.80
C LEU A 253 20.03 25.48 3.37
N LEU A 254 19.36 26.28 2.53
CA LEU A 254 18.32 27.19 3.00
C LEU A 254 17.09 26.40 3.47
N HIS A 255 16.68 25.41 2.68
CA HIS A 255 15.62 24.49 3.04
C HIS A 255 16.01 23.62 4.25
N LEU A 256 17.23 23.06 4.24
CA LEU A 256 17.71 22.23 5.34
C LEU A 256 17.75 22.99 6.68
N GLU A 257 18.21 24.24 6.69
CA GLU A 257 18.20 25.05 7.92
C GLU A 257 16.78 25.21 8.48
N MET A 258 15.81 25.46 7.61
CA MET A 258 14.40 25.58 8.00
C MET A 258 13.87 24.27 8.59
N THR A 259 14.06 23.16 7.87
CA THR A 259 13.59 21.83 8.32
C THR A 259 14.25 21.39 9.63
N LEU A 260 15.55 21.67 9.85
CA LEU A 260 16.23 21.37 11.11
C LEU A 260 15.67 22.19 12.29
N LEU A 261 15.36 23.47 12.09
CA LEU A 261 14.73 24.29 13.13
C LEU A 261 13.35 23.76 13.50
N LEU A 262 12.53 23.44 12.49
CA LEU A 262 11.17 22.92 12.69
C LEU A 262 11.19 21.53 13.35
N ALA A 263 12.05 20.61 12.88
CA ALA A 263 12.20 19.28 13.45
C ALA A 263 12.66 19.33 14.92
N GLN A 264 13.48 20.32 15.30
CA GLN A 264 13.90 20.54 16.69
C GLN A 264 12.85 21.31 17.52
N GLY A 265 11.70 21.71 16.94
CA GLY A 265 10.66 22.49 17.61
C GLY A 265 11.03 23.96 17.85
N ARG A 266 12.07 24.49 17.19
CA ARG A 266 12.54 25.88 17.29
C ARG A 266 11.71 26.81 16.39
N ASN A 267 10.39 26.76 16.53
CA ASN A 267 9.43 27.43 15.64
C ASN A 267 9.58 28.95 15.61
N GLU A 268 9.82 29.58 16.76
CA GLU A 268 10.01 31.03 16.82
C GLU A 268 11.29 31.47 16.11
N GLU A 269 12.35 30.67 16.20
CA GLU A 269 13.58 30.93 15.47
C GLU A 269 13.40 30.69 13.97
N ALA A 270 12.67 29.64 13.57
CA ALA A 270 12.28 29.41 12.19
C ALA A 270 11.57 30.64 11.59
N LYS A 271 10.58 31.21 12.30
CA LYS A 271 9.87 32.44 11.88
C LYS A 271 10.81 33.64 11.74
N LEU A 272 11.76 33.80 12.65
CA LEU A 272 12.75 34.88 12.58
C LEU A 272 13.74 34.70 11.41
N ARG A 273 14.10 33.46 11.08
CA ARG A 273 15.07 33.12 10.03
C ARG A 273 14.44 33.16 8.63
N ALA A 274 13.17 32.80 8.50
CA ALA A 274 12.52 32.61 7.19
C ALA A 274 12.65 33.80 6.23
N PRO A 275 12.43 35.07 6.63
CA PRO A 275 12.56 36.21 5.73
C PRO A 275 13.98 36.36 5.17
N LEU A 276 15.00 36.08 5.98
CA LEU A 276 16.41 36.14 5.57
C LEU A 276 16.74 35.03 4.58
N LEU A 277 16.28 33.80 4.84
CA LEU A 277 16.51 32.66 3.97
C LEU A 277 15.79 32.84 2.63
N ALA A 278 14.53 33.31 2.65
CA ALA A 278 13.77 33.64 1.45
C ALA A 278 14.46 34.72 0.61
N ALA A 279 15.02 35.77 1.24
CA ALA A 279 15.77 36.80 0.51
C ALA A 279 17.04 36.23 -0.17
N LYS A 280 17.74 35.30 0.48
CA LYS A 280 18.90 34.60 -0.12
C LYS A 280 18.49 33.71 -1.30
N ALA A 281 17.37 32.99 -1.18
CA ALA A 281 16.82 32.15 -2.24
C ALA A 281 16.47 32.98 -3.48
N ARG A 282 15.72 34.09 -3.34
CA ARG A 282 15.41 35.03 -4.45
C ARG A 282 16.66 35.57 -5.13
N LYS A 283 17.66 36.00 -4.33
CA LYS A 283 18.92 36.51 -4.86
C LYS A 283 19.66 35.48 -5.72
N SER A 284 19.45 34.20 -5.43
CA SER A 284 20.09 33.08 -6.12
C SER A 284 19.22 32.47 -7.22
N GLY A 285 18.06 33.09 -7.54
CA GLY A 285 17.16 32.65 -8.60
C GLY A 285 16.17 31.55 -8.22
N TRP A 286 16.02 31.24 -6.92
CA TRP A 286 15.13 30.18 -6.41
C TRP A 286 13.85 30.77 -5.84
N ASP A 287 12.97 31.27 -6.71
CA ASP A 287 11.76 31.99 -6.31
C ASP A 287 10.73 31.08 -5.61
N ASP A 288 10.58 29.83 -6.08
CA ASP A 288 9.67 28.84 -5.46
C ASP A 288 10.10 28.51 -4.02
N LEU A 289 11.40 28.25 -3.84
CA LEU A 289 11.97 28.03 -2.50
C LEU A 289 11.80 29.28 -1.61
N ALA A 290 11.94 30.47 -2.17
CA ALA A 290 11.73 31.71 -1.42
C ALA A 290 10.27 31.92 -1.00
N ALA A 291 9.30 31.41 -1.76
CA ALA A 291 7.90 31.39 -1.40
C ALA A 291 7.58 30.34 -0.34
N LEU A 292 8.23 29.18 -0.40
CA LEU A 292 8.03 28.05 0.53
C LEU A 292 8.54 28.33 1.96
N LEU A 293 9.72 28.95 2.10
CA LEU A 293 10.40 29.10 3.40
C LEU A 293 9.58 29.84 4.48
N PRO A 294 8.91 30.98 4.20
CA PRO A 294 8.03 31.64 5.18
C PRO A 294 6.82 30.78 5.57
N GLN A 295 6.26 30.02 4.63
CA GLN A 295 5.09 29.18 4.89
C GLN A 295 5.44 28.02 5.83
N LEU A 296 6.57 27.35 5.57
CA LEU A 296 7.14 26.36 6.46
C LEU A 296 7.33 26.89 7.88
N ALA A 297 7.82 28.13 8.01
CA ALA A 297 8.05 28.73 9.32
C ALA A 297 6.76 29.09 10.07
N GLU A 298 5.70 29.47 9.36
CA GLU A 298 4.42 29.85 9.95
C GLU A 298 3.54 28.64 10.29
N GLY A 299 3.46 27.66 9.39
CA GLY A 299 2.56 26.51 9.53
C GLY A 299 3.25 25.14 9.69
N GLY A 300 4.57 25.11 9.88
CA GLY A 300 5.33 23.89 10.10
C GLY A 300 5.41 22.99 8.87
N PHE A 301 5.79 21.72 9.06
CA PHE A 301 5.83 20.74 7.97
C PHE A 301 4.46 20.54 7.30
N ALA A 302 3.37 20.64 8.07
CA ALA A 302 2.00 20.60 7.56
C ALA A 302 1.72 21.70 6.52
N ALA A 303 2.41 22.85 6.55
CA ALA A 303 2.26 23.89 5.54
C ALA A 303 2.99 23.60 4.21
N ALA A 304 4.03 22.76 4.20
CA ALA A 304 4.62 22.31 2.93
C ALA A 304 3.64 21.42 2.14
N PHE A 305 2.90 20.55 2.84
CA PHE A 305 1.80 19.79 2.26
C PHE A 305 0.60 20.67 1.84
N GLN A 306 0.55 21.95 2.23
CA GLN A 306 -0.59 22.82 1.91
C GLN A 306 -0.55 23.44 0.50
N GLN A 307 0.63 23.60 -0.11
CA GLN A 307 0.76 24.27 -1.42
C GLN A 307 1.35 23.44 -2.57
N GLY A 308 1.99 22.29 -2.30
CA GLY A 308 2.69 21.52 -3.34
C GLY A 308 1.84 21.12 -4.56
N ASP A 309 0.52 20.99 -4.40
CA ASP A 309 -0.34 20.28 -5.37
C ASP A 309 -1.59 21.04 -5.83
N ALA A 310 -1.73 22.33 -5.51
CA ALA A 310 -2.88 23.07 -6.03
C ALA A 310 -2.87 23.19 -7.58
N GLY A 311 -1.71 22.93 -8.21
CA GLY A 311 -1.53 22.94 -9.66
C GLY A 311 -1.71 21.60 -10.37
N ASP A 312 -1.69 20.48 -9.64
CA ASP A 312 -1.68 19.11 -10.21
C ASP A 312 -2.97 18.30 -9.91
N MET A 313 -4.00 18.92 -9.31
CA MET A 313 -5.32 18.26 -9.19
C MET A 313 -6.07 18.28 -10.53
N ASP A 314 -5.62 17.43 -11.46
CA ASP A 314 -6.27 17.19 -12.75
C ASP A 314 -7.31 16.05 -12.68
N ASP A 315 -7.37 15.27 -11.59
CA ASP A 315 -8.37 14.21 -11.42
C ASP A 315 -9.74 14.79 -11.00
N PRO A 316 -10.80 14.63 -11.83
CA PRO A 316 -12.15 15.05 -11.46
C PRO A 316 -12.67 14.42 -10.16
N ALA A 317 -12.28 13.18 -9.84
CA ALA A 317 -12.73 12.48 -8.64
C ALA A 317 -12.18 13.13 -7.36
N ASP A 318 -10.93 13.59 -7.39
CA ASP A 318 -10.28 14.30 -6.28
C ASP A 318 -10.99 15.64 -6.00
N LEU A 319 -11.32 16.38 -7.05
CA LEU A 319 -12.09 17.62 -6.94
C LEU A 319 -13.49 17.37 -6.37
N GLU A 320 -14.16 16.30 -6.79
CA GLU A 320 -15.47 15.90 -6.28
C GLU A 320 -15.41 15.52 -4.80
N TRP A 321 -14.35 14.82 -4.37
CA TRP A 321 -14.13 14.48 -2.97
C TRP A 321 -13.96 15.72 -2.10
N VAL A 322 -13.09 16.64 -2.51
CA VAL A 322 -12.87 17.91 -1.80
C VAL A 322 -14.20 18.66 -1.70
N ALA A 323 -14.94 18.78 -2.80
CA ALA A 323 -16.24 19.47 -2.81
C ALA A 323 -17.28 18.82 -1.89
N LEU A 324 -17.29 17.49 -1.78
CA LEU A 324 -18.16 16.77 -0.85
C LEU A 324 -17.82 17.11 0.59
N CYS A 325 -16.54 17.01 0.97
CA CYS A 325 -16.06 17.34 2.31
C CYS A 325 -16.30 18.81 2.67
N GLU A 326 -16.31 19.70 1.66
CA GLU A 326 -16.61 21.11 1.88
C GLU A 326 -18.05 21.40 2.32
N LEU A 327 -18.97 20.46 2.12
CA LEU A 327 -20.34 20.56 2.60
C LEU A 327 -20.49 20.24 4.09
N ALA A 328 -19.47 19.65 4.73
CA ALA A 328 -19.51 19.35 6.15
C ALA A 328 -19.75 20.65 6.96
N PRO A 329 -20.80 20.73 7.79
CA PRO A 329 -21.08 21.90 8.61
C PRO A 329 -19.88 22.28 9.49
N ARG A 330 -19.60 23.57 9.64
CA ARG A 330 -18.54 24.02 10.57
C ARG A 330 -18.98 23.91 12.02
N GLU A 331 -20.26 24.13 12.27
CA GLU A 331 -20.85 24.10 13.60
C GLU A 331 -22.26 23.49 13.52
N PHE A 332 -22.69 22.86 14.62
CA PHE A 332 -24.05 22.39 14.80
C PHE A 332 -24.42 22.45 16.29
N ALA A 333 -25.72 22.53 16.59
CA ALA A 333 -26.18 22.52 17.97
C ALA A 333 -26.06 21.10 18.57
N SER A 334 -25.32 20.96 19.67
CA SER A 334 -25.14 19.65 20.33
C SER A 334 -26.47 19.01 20.77
N HIS A 335 -27.47 19.83 21.10
CA HIS A 335 -28.82 19.37 21.42
C HIS A 335 -29.48 18.64 20.24
N ASP A 336 -29.38 19.20 19.03
CA ASP A 336 -29.97 18.62 17.82
C ASP A 336 -29.31 17.29 17.46
N CYS A 337 -27.99 17.22 17.61
CA CYS A 337 -27.25 15.97 17.47
C CYS A 337 -27.74 14.93 18.50
N ARG A 338 -27.75 15.26 19.79
CA ARG A 338 -28.21 14.33 20.85
C ARG A 338 -29.66 13.89 20.66
N ALA A 339 -30.53 14.75 20.13
CA ALA A 339 -31.94 14.42 19.85
C ALA A 339 -32.12 13.31 18.81
N LEU A 340 -31.11 13.05 17.96
CA LEU A 340 -31.13 11.96 16.98
C LEU A 340 -30.70 10.60 17.56
N TYR A 341 -30.24 10.56 18.80
CA TYR A 341 -29.78 9.35 19.47
C TYR A 341 -30.55 9.09 20.76
N ARG A 342 -30.55 7.82 21.18
CA ARG A 342 -30.90 7.39 22.52
C ARG A 342 -29.60 7.10 23.25
N VAL A 343 -29.27 7.92 24.23
CA VAL A 343 -28.09 7.76 25.09
C VAL A 343 -28.56 7.17 26.42
N VAL A 344 -28.05 6.01 26.79
CA VAL A 344 -28.36 5.32 28.05
C VAL A 344 -27.07 5.15 28.83
N GLU A 345 -27.05 5.60 30.08
CA GLU A 345 -25.94 5.42 30.99
C GLU A 345 -26.15 4.16 31.84
N SER A 346 -25.13 3.32 31.92
CA SER A 346 -25.08 2.15 32.78
C SER A 346 -24.01 2.34 33.87
N PRO A 347 -24.18 1.75 35.06
CA PRO A 347 -23.17 1.82 36.10
C PRO A 347 -21.84 1.22 35.62
N PRO A 348 -20.69 1.71 36.12
CA PRO A 348 -19.38 1.18 35.76
C PRO A 348 -19.22 -0.28 36.21
N GLU A 349 -18.39 -1.05 35.49
CA GLU A 349 -18.04 -2.42 35.86
C GLU A 349 -17.19 -2.50 37.15
N GLN A 350 -16.46 -1.43 37.48
CA GLN A 350 -15.59 -1.35 38.66
C GLN A 350 -15.78 -0.03 39.40
N ALA A 351 -15.68 -0.05 40.74
CA ALA A 351 -15.78 1.15 41.56
C ALA A 351 -14.68 2.15 41.22
N GLY A 352 -15.05 3.41 41.00
CA GLY A 352 -14.12 4.50 40.63
C GLY A 352 -13.95 4.72 39.12
N ARG A 353 -14.62 3.94 38.27
CA ARG A 353 -14.66 4.17 36.80
C ARG A 353 -15.89 5.00 36.39
N PRO A 354 -15.83 5.72 35.26
CA PRO A 354 -16.96 6.46 34.71
C PRO A 354 -18.08 5.54 34.19
N PRO A 355 -19.34 6.04 34.08
CA PRO A 355 -20.45 5.26 33.58
C PRO A 355 -20.25 4.81 32.12
N ILE A 356 -20.86 3.70 31.74
CA ILE A 356 -20.79 3.16 30.38
C ILE A 356 -21.96 3.70 29.57
N LEU A 357 -21.68 4.33 28.42
CA LEU A 357 -22.70 4.85 27.51
C LEU A 357 -23.05 3.83 26.44
N SER A 358 -24.34 3.61 26.24
CA SER A 358 -24.88 3.00 25.02
C SER A 358 -25.59 4.08 24.20
N ILE A 359 -25.08 4.35 23.01
CA ILE A 359 -25.53 5.43 22.12
C ILE A 359 -26.13 4.77 20.88
N LYS A 360 -27.46 4.79 20.74
CA LYS A 360 -28.16 4.14 19.62
C LYS A 360 -28.93 5.16 18.78
N PRO A 361 -28.84 5.12 17.44
CA PRO A 361 -29.59 6.03 16.58
C PRO A 361 -31.11 5.82 16.79
N GLN A 362 -31.86 6.92 16.79
CA GLN A 362 -33.32 6.86 16.80
C GLN A 362 -33.86 6.46 15.42
N LYS A 363 -35.14 6.07 15.37
CA LYS A 363 -35.77 5.50 14.17
C LYS A 363 -35.57 6.35 12.90
N ALA A 364 -35.75 7.67 12.99
CA ALA A 364 -35.57 8.56 11.83
C ALA A 364 -34.14 8.51 11.27
N LEU A 365 -33.14 8.46 12.16
CA LEU A 365 -31.73 8.35 11.77
C LEU A 365 -31.41 6.96 11.21
N VAL A 366 -31.96 5.89 11.80
CA VAL A 366 -31.82 4.51 11.26
C VAL A 366 -32.41 4.38 9.86
N ASP A 367 -33.56 5.01 9.61
CA ASP A 367 -34.19 4.98 8.29
C ASP A 367 -33.38 5.80 7.26
N LEU A 368 -32.73 6.89 7.68
CA LEU A 368 -31.76 7.62 6.87
C LEU A 368 -30.52 6.77 6.56
N GLN A 369 -29.91 6.13 7.57
CA GLN A 369 -28.74 5.25 7.42
C GLN A 369 -29.02 4.09 6.46
N ARG A 370 -30.23 3.52 6.51
CA ARG A 370 -30.65 2.48 5.56
C ARG A 370 -30.79 2.97 4.12
N ARG A 371 -31.19 4.23 3.90
CA ARG A 371 -31.22 4.81 2.55
C ARG A 371 -29.81 5.09 2.04
N TRP A 372 -28.92 5.60 2.90
CA TRP A 372 -27.51 5.82 2.60
C TRP A 372 -26.80 4.52 2.21
N SER A 373 -26.76 3.54 3.11
CA SER A 373 -26.05 2.26 2.92
C SER A 373 -26.56 1.43 1.73
N ARG A 374 -27.83 1.57 1.35
CA ARG A 374 -28.37 0.93 0.12
C ARG A 374 -27.84 1.56 -1.16
N ARG A 375 -27.53 2.85 -1.14
CA ARG A 375 -27.05 3.58 -2.33
C ARG A 375 -25.52 3.60 -2.40
N PHE A 376 -24.87 3.69 -1.24
CA PHE A 376 -23.42 3.78 -1.08
C PHE A 376 -22.97 2.69 -0.08
N PRO A 377 -22.97 1.42 -0.48
CA PRO A 377 -22.53 0.34 0.40
C PRO A 377 -21.03 0.46 0.67
N VAL A 378 -20.65 0.44 1.96
CA VAL A 378 -19.26 0.40 2.42
C VAL A 378 -19.05 -0.84 3.27
N SER A 379 -18.05 -1.66 2.97
CA SER A 379 -17.72 -2.84 3.77
C SER A 379 -16.93 -2.43 5.01
N LYS A 380 -17.61 -2.29 6.15
CA LYS A 380 -16.97 -1.90 7.40
C LYS A 380 -16.10 -3.03 7.98
N PRO A 381 -14.89 -2.72 8.48
CA PRO A 381 -14.09 -3.70 9.18
C PRO A 381 -14.77 -4.15 10.48
N MET A 382 -14.74 -5.46 10.73
CA MET A 382 -15.39 -6.06 11.90
C MET A 382 -14.59 -5.83 13.20
N LEU A 383 -13.26 -5.73 13.08
CA LEU A 383 -12.35 -5.44 14.18
C LEU A 383 -11.87 -3.98 14.07
N THR A 384 -10.73 -3.68 14.66
CA THR A 384 -10.18 -2.32 14.79
C THR A 384 -9.38 -1.85 13.58
N GLN A 385 -9.50 -2.54 12.43
CA GLN A 385 -8.91 -2.02 11.19
C GLN A 385 -9.60 -0.71 10.78
N LEU A 386 -8.84 0.15 10.11
CA LEU A 386 -9.27 1.47 9.64
C LEU A 386 -9.40 1.54 8.12
N THR A 387 -9.19 0.43 7.43
CA THR A 387 -9.42 0.27 5.99
C THR A 387 -10.68 -0.56 5.76
N GLY A 388 -11.47 -0.14 4.78
CA GLY A 388 -12.74 -0.77 4.37
C GLY A 388 -12.72 -1.15 2.89
N ASP A 389 -13.92 -1.23 2.32
CA ASP A 389 -14.14 -1.20 0.87
C ASP A 389 -15.21 -0.14 0.63
N ALA A 390 -14.77 1.04 0.18
CA ALA A 390 -15.60 2.21 -0.13
C ALA A 390 -15.61 2.52 -1.63
N ASP A 391 -15.16 1.59 -2.49
CA ASP A 391 -15.09 1.73 -3.95
C ASP A 391 -16.40 2.28 -4.54
N LEU A 392 -17.55 1.76 -4.08
CA LEU A 392 -18.87 2.15 -4.60
C LEU A 392 -19.33 3.54 -4.15
N LEU A 393 -18.82 4.03 -3.01
CA LEU A 393 -19.04 5.40 -2.56
C LEU A 393 -18.13 6.36 -3.36
N LEU A 394 -16.86 6.00 -3.53
CA LEU A 394 -15.88 6.77 -4.30
C LEU A 394 -16.22 6.84 -5.80
N ALA A 395 -16.84 5.79 -6.36
CA ALA A 395 -17.24 5.75 -7.76
C ALA A 395 -18.43 6.68 -8.11
N ASP A 396 -19.15 7.23 -7.12
CA ASP A 396 -20.35 8.06 -7.35
C ASP A 396 -20.48 9.19 -6.31
N LEU A 397 -19.39 9.93 -6.13
CA LEU A 397 -19.32 11.11 -5.25
C LEU A 397 -20.37 12.19 -5.59
N PRO A 398 -20.77 12.44 -6.85
CA PRO A 398 -21.83 13.40 -7.15
C PRO A 398 -23.19 13.00 -6.54
N ALA A 399 -23.54 11.71 -6.59
CA ALA A 399 -24.77 11.23 -5.96
C ALA A 399 -24.69 11.29 -4.42
N ALA A 400 -23.53 10.96 -3.83
CA ALA A 400 -23.31 11.08 -2.38
C ALA A 400 -23.44 12.54 -1.92
N THR A 401 -22.82 13.45 -2.67
CA THR A 401 -22.91 14.90 -2.47
C THR A 401 -24.36 15.38 -2.52
N GLN A 402 -25.13 14.96 -3.52
CA GLN A 402 -26.55 15.30 -3.63
C GLN A 402 -27.35 14.77 -2.43
N PHE A 403 -27.14 13.51 -2.04
CA PHE A 403 -27.82 12.92 -0.90
C PHE A 403 -27.58 13.70 0.39
N LEU A 404 -26.33 14.11 0.65
CA LEU A 404 -25.94 14.88 1.84
C LEU A 404 -26.57 16.29 1.85
N ARG A 405 -26.72 16.94 0.69
CA ARG A 405 -27.44 18.22 0.56
C ARG A 405 -28.94 18.08 0.87
N GLU A 406 -29.57 17.03 0.35
CA GLU A 406 -31.00 16.77 0.55
C GLU A 406 -31.32 16.27 1.97
N ASN A 407 -30.34 15.69 2.67
CA ASN A 407 -30.52 15.11 3.99
C ASN A 407 -29.47 15.65 4.99
N PRO A 408 -29.54 16.91 5.43
CA PRO A 408 -28.52 17.51 6.31
C PRO A 408 -28.27 16.77 7.63
N GLN A 409 -29.26 16.02 8.13
CA GLN A 409 -29.12 15.17 9.33
C GLN A 409 -28.10 14.03 9.14
N ALA A 410 -27.75 13.67 7.89
CA ALA A 410 -26.72 12.70 7.59
C ALA A 410 -25.35 13.11 8.14
N TRP A 411 -25.06 14.43 8.19
CA TRP A 411 -23.85 14.98 8.81
C TRP A 411 -23.81 14.75 10.33
N LEU A 412 -24.91 14.40 10.98
CA LEU A 412 -24.95 14.08 12.41
C LEU A 412 -24.99 12.57 12.66
N SER A 413 -24.91 11.74 11.60
CA SER A 413 -24.93 10.29 11.68
C SER A 413 -23.51 9.73 11.82
N ALA A 414 -23.19 9.14 12.98
CA ALA A 414 -21.91 8.48 13.20
C ALA A 414 -21.63 7.38 12.16
N ASP A 415 -22.67 6.69 11.68
CA ASP A 415 -22.56 5.62 10.68
C ASP A 415 -22.19 6.13 9.28
N VAL A 416 -22.71 7.30 8.89
CA VAL A 416 -22.41 7.94 7.59
C VAL A 416 -21.03 8.59 7.64
N LEU A 417 -20.68 9.24 8.75
CA LEU A 417 -19.35 9.83 8.93
C LEU A 417 -18.25 8.77 8.96
N ASP A 418 -18.53 7.61 9.55
CA ASP A 418 -17.65 6.43 9.52
C ASP A 418 -17.44 5.92 8.08
N ASP A 419 -18.49 5.85 7.25
CA ASP A 419 -18.36 5.50 5.82
C ASP A 419 -17.48 6.51 5.06
N LEU A 420 -17.74 7.80 5.27
CA LEU A 420 -16.96 8.88 4.63
C LEU A 420 -15.50 8.83 5.10
N LEU A 421 -15.21 8.58 6.37
CA LEU A 421 -13.82 8.48 6.85
C LEU A 421 -13.13 7.18 6.42
N LEU A 422 -13.85 6.08 6.20
CA LEU A 422 -13.29 4.89 5.56
C LEU A 422 -12.91 5.19 4.09
N ALA A 423 -13.76 5.90 3.36
CA ALA A 423 -13.43 6.37 2.01
C ALA A 423 -12.23 7.33 2.02
N ALA A 424 -12.16 8.24 3.00
CA ALA A 424 -11.01 9.13 3.19
C ALA A 424 -9.72 8.33 3.42
N ALA A 425 -9.76 7.25 4.19
CA ALA A 425 -8.58 6.41 4.45
C ALA A 425 -8.10 5.62 3.22
N GLU A 426 -8.96 5.41 2.22
CA GLU A 426 -8.57 4.75 0.95
C GLU A 426 -7.86 5.71 -0.01
N ILE A 427 -8.13 7.01 0.07
CA ILE A 427 -7.55 8.04 -0.82
C ILE A 427 -6.48 8.91 -0.14
N CYS A 428 -6.40 8.90 1.19
CA CYS A 428 -5.38 9.61 1.96
C CYS A 428 -4.26 8.65 2.38
N ASP A 429 -3.32 8.39 1.47
CA ASP A 429 -2.03 7.78 1.81
C ASP A 429 -0.95 8.85 2.12
N ARG A 430 0.33 8.46 2.19
CA ARG A 430 1.44 9.37 2.49
C ARG A 430 1.73 10.37 1.37
N ASP A 431 1.35 10.02 0.16
CA ASP A 431 1.65 10.77 -1.06
C ASP A 431 0.40 11.50 -1.58
N ALA A 432 -0.73 11.36 -0.87
CA ALA A 432 -1.99 11.99 -1.20
C ALA A 432 -1.87 13.52 -1.31
N PRO A 433 -2.53 14.12 -2.32
CA PRO A 433 -2.47 15.55 -2.53
C PRO A 433 -2.93 16.35 -1.32
N GLY A 434 -2.24 17.47 -1.08
CA GLY A 434 -2.54 18.38 0.03
C GLY A 434 -4.03 18.76 0.20
N PRO A 435 -4.78 19.09 -0.88
CA PRO A 435 -6.21 19.35 -0.79
C PRO A 435 -7.05 18.16 -0.28
N ILE A 436 -6.70 16.93 -0.66
CA ILE A 436 -7.38 15.70 -0.22
C ILE A 436 -7.19 15.49 1.28
N VAL A 437 -5.96 15.61 1.76
CA VAL A 437 -5.64 15.53 3.20
C VAL A 437 -6.39 16.61 3.98
N ARG A 438 -6.46 17.85 3.48
CA ARG A 438 -7.23 18.94 4.12
C ARG A 438 -8.72 18.65 4.18
N ALA A 439 -9.29 18.11 3.11
CA ALA A 439 -10.69 17.72 3.06
C ALA A 439 -11.00 16.64 4.10
N ALA A 440 -10.14 15.61 4.21
CA ALA A 440 -10.26 14.55 5.20
C ALA A 440 -10.12 15.08 6.64
N LEU A 441 -9.17 15.99 6.92
CA LEU A 441 -9.03 16.64 8.23
C LEU A 441 -10.29 17.41 8.62
N ARG A 442 -10.89 18.15 7.69
CA ARG A 442 -12.14 18.89 7.95
C ARG A 442 -13.29 17.94 8.27
N LEU A 443 -13.45 16.88 7.48
CA LEU A 443 -14.46 15.86 7.73
C LEU A 443 -14.27 15.20 9.11
N SER A 444 -13.02 14.86 9.44
CA SER A 444 -12.64 14.28 10.72
C SER A 444 -12.95 15.21 11.91
N GLN A 445 -12.62 16.50 11.80
CA GLN A 445 -12.96 17.50 12.82
C GLN A 445 -14.47 17.58 13.08
N HIS A 446 -15.27 17.57 12.02
CA HIS A 446 -16.74 17.54 12.14
C HIS A 446 -17.22 16.26 12.81
N ALA A 447 -16.65 15.11 12.45
CA ALA A 447 -17.00 13.83 13.05
C ALA A 447 -16.59 13.73 14.53
N LEU A 448 -15.44 14.29 14.90
CA LEU A 448 -15.03 14.44 16.31
C LEU A 448 -15.99 15.35 17.08
N ALA A 449 -16.47 16.44 16.49
CA ALA A 449 -17.48 17.28 17.13
C ALA A 449 -18.79 16.52 17.39
N VAL A 450 -19.21 15.64 16.46
CA VAL A 450 -20.36 14.74 16.66
C VAL A 450 -20.11 13.77 17.82
N LEU A 451 -18.93 13.16 17.87
CA LEU A 451 -18.53 12.31 19.00
C LEU A 451 -18.55 13.09 20.34
N GLN A 452 -18.01 14.31 20.37
CA GLN A 452 -18.00 15.16 21.57
C GLN A 452 -19.43 15.49 22.04
N ALA A 453 -20.32 15.82 21.11
CA ALA A 453 -21.70 16.11 21.42
C ALA A 453 -22.43 14.92 22.06
N LEU A 454 -22.03 13.68 21.73
CA LEU A 454 -22.66 12.45 22.22
C LEU A 454 -22.01 11.90 23.49
N ALA A 455 -20.68 11.85 23.53
CA ALA A 455 -19.90 11.16 24.57
C ALA A 455 -19.25 12.10 25.60
N GLY A 456 -19.20 13.41 25.35
CA GLY A 456 -18.57 14.41 26.22
C GLY A 456 -17.27 14.98 25.66
N PRO A 457 -16.71 16.03 26.29
CA PRO A 457 -15.53 16.74 25.78
C PRO A 457 -14.27 15.88 25.85
N ALA A 458 -13.28 16.24 25.03
CA ALA A 458 -11.96 15.60 25.00
C ALA A 458 -11.03 16.06 26.14
N GLU A 459 -11.35 17.17 26.80
CA GLU A 459 -10.57 17.73 27.91
C GLU A 459 -11.42 17.77 29.20
N GLY A 460 -10.76 17.48 30.34
CA GLY A 460 -11.41 17.43 31.66
C GLY A 460 -11.49 16.02 32.26
N SER A 461 -12.21 15.89 33.38
CA SER A 461 -12.45 14.60 34.04
C SER A 461 -13.35 13.72 33.15
N VAL A 462 -12.93 12.47 32.93
CA VAL A 462 -13.64 11.48 32.09
C VAL A 462 -15.09 11.34 32.53
N SER A 463 -16.05 11.63 31.64
CA SER A 463 -17.48 11.56 31.95
C SER A 463 -18.12 10.21 31.62
N ALA A 464 -17.50 9.39 30.78
CA ALA A 464 -18.12 8.17 30.23
C ALA A 464 -17.14 7.20 29.54
N GLU A 465 -17.52 5.92 29.46
CA GLU A 465 -16.85 4.87 28.66
C GLU A 465 -17.75 4.40 27.49
N LEU A 466 -17.11 3.98 26.40
CA LEU A 466 -17.71 3.36 25.21
C LEU A 466 -17.06 1.99 25.00
N HIS A 467 -17.87 0.93 25.02
CA HIS A 467 -17.38 -0.43 24.85
C HIS A 467 -17.40 -0.84 23.38
N TRP A 468 -16.26 -1.28 22.84
CA TRP A 468 -16.14 -1.81 21.47
C TRP A 468 -17.07 -3.00 21.18
N ALA A 469 -17.44 -3.76 22.22
CA ALA A 469 -18.38 -4.86 22.12
C ALA A 469 -19.81 -4.40 21.76
N ASP A 470 -20.20 -3.16 22.10
CA ASP A 470 -21.44 -2.57 21.61
C ASP A 470 -21.25 -2.15 20.14
N SER A 471 -21.94 -2.82 19.22
CA SER A 471 -21.85 -2.51 17.79
C SER A 471 -22.20 -1.06 17.47
N ALA A 472 -23.05 -0.42 18.28
CA ALA A 472 -23.43 0.98 18.08
C ALA A 472 -22.32 1.97 18.46
N ALA A 473 -21.37 1.57 19.30
CA ALA A 473 -20.22 2.38 19.67
C ALA A 473 -19.06 2.30 18.65
N ARG A 474 -19.05 1.29 17.77
CA ARG A 474 -17.94 1.07 16.82
C ARG A 474 -17.74 2.22 15.83
N PRO A 475 -18.78 2.78 15.17
CA PRO A 475 -18.59 3.93 14.27
C PRO A 475 -17.97 5.13 15.00
N LEU A 476 -18.41 5.40 16.24
CA LEU A 476 -17.89 6.49 17.08
C LEU A 476 -16.42 6.30 17.45
N LEU A 477 -16.03 5.09 17.86
CA LEU A 477 -14.64 4.78 18.18
C LEU A 477 -13.75 4.74 16.93
N ARG A 478 -14.29 4.32 15.78
CA ARG A 478 -13.55 4.31 14.50
C ARG A 478 -13.33 5.72 13.98
N VAL A 479 -14.33 6.62 14.08
CA VAL A 479 -14.16 8.04 13.79
C VAL A 479 -12.98 8.64 14.56
N LEU A 480 -12.87 8.34 15.86
CA LEU A 480 -11.74 8.79 16.68
C LEU A 480 -10.42 8.16 16.22
N ALA A 481 -10.42 6.87 15.91
CA ALA A 481 -9.23 6.19 15.41
C ALA A 481 -8.75 6.76 14.06
N GLN A 482 -9.66 7.05 13.14
CA GLN A 482 -9.34 7.72 11.86
C GLN A 482 -8.75 9.11 12.08
N ALA A 483 -9.28 9.87 13.04
CA ALA A 483 -8.73 11.18 13.38
C ALA A 483 -7.32 11.10 13.96
N ILE A 484 -7.02 10.07 14.77
CA ILE A 484 -5.66 9.80 15.27
C ILE A 484 -4.71 9.50 14.11
N GLU A 485 -5.12 8.65 13.15
CA GLU A 485 -4.29 8.36 11.97
C GLU A 485 -4.06 9.60 11.10
N LEU A 486 -5.07 10.45 10.91
CA LEU A 486 -4.88 11.72 10.20
C LEU A 486 -3.91 12.66 10.94
N ALA A 487 -3.97 12.75 12.27
CA ALA A 487 -3.00 13.52 13.04
C ALA A 487 -1.57 12.98 12.89
N ARG A 488 -1.42 11.64 12.84
CA ARG A 488 -0.14 10.97 12.58
C ARG A 488 0.38 11.24 11.17
N LEU A 489 -0.51 11.16 10.17
CA LEU A 489 -0.21 11.47 8.77
C LEU A 489 0.32 12.90 8.63
N THR A 490 -0.31 13.86 9.32
CA THR A 490 0.11 15.27 9.31
C THR A 490 1.21 15.61 10.33
N GLN A 491 1.71 14.61 11.06
CA GLN A 491 2.72 14.77 12.11
C GLN A 491 2.35 15.80 13.21
N ASP A 492 1.07 15.93 13.54
CA ASP A 492 0.60 16.77 14.64
C ASP A 492 0.61 15.98 15.96
N ALA A 493 1.80 15.87 16.56
CA ALA A 493 2.00 15.12 17.80
C ALA A 493 1.17 15.63 18.99
N LYS A 494 0.76 16.91 18.98
CA LYS A 494 -0.08 17.48 20.06
C LYS A 494 -1.51 16.99 19.92
N GLU A 495 -2.04 17.06 18.71
CA GLU A 495 -3.39 16.58 18.42
C GLU A 495 -3.47 15.06 18.54
N GLU A 496 -2.47 14.32 18.06
CA GLU A 496 -2.33 12.87 18.24
C GLU A 496 -2.43 12.51 19.73
N GLU A 497 -1.60 13.12 20.58
CA GLU A 497 -1.65 12.85 22.02
C GLU A 497 -3.03 13.18 22.62
N ARG A 498 -3.60 14.35 22.28
CA ARG A 498 -4.89 14.80 22.81
C ARG A 498 -5.98 13.77 22.48
N LEU A 499 -6.02 13.30 21.24
CA LEU A 499 -6.99 12.32 20.77
C LEU A 499 -6.75 10.92 21.33
N VAL A 500 -5.49 10.46 21.40
CA VAL A 500 -5.12 9.16 21.98
C VAL A 500 -5.48 9.10 23.47
N ARG A 501 -5.26 10.18 24.22
CA ARG A 501 -5.68 10.28 25.64
C ARG A 501 -7.19 10.24 25.79
N TRP A 502 -7.91 10.97 24.94
CA TRP A 502 -9.37 10.92 24.92
C TRP A 502 -9.89 9.54 24.55
N GLY A 503 -9.23 8.89 23.61
CA GLY A 503 -9.48 7.51 23.21
C GLY A 503 -9.34 6.54 24.36
N LEU A 504 -8.23 6.56 25.10
CA LEU A 504 -8.05 5.68 26.27
C LEU A 504 -9.02 5.98 27.42
N ALA A 505 -9.52 7.21 27.52
CA ALA A 505 -10.56 7.57 28.47
C ALA A 505 -11.92 6.97 28.07
N LEU A 506 -12.29 7.04 26.78
CA LEU A 506 -13.53 6.46 26.25
C LEU A 506 -13.46 4.94 26.15
N ASN A 507 -12.35 4.38 25.69
CA ASN A 507 -12.13 2.96 25.47
C ASN A 507 -10.97 2.42 26.32
N PRO A 508 -11.18 2.28 27.64
CA PRO A 508 -10.17 1.82 28.59
C PRO A 508 -9.76 0.34 28.43
N ASN A 509 -10.49 -0.45 27.64
CA ASN A 509 -10.04 -1.79 27.24
C ASN A 509 -9.05 -1.75 26.07
N ASP A 510 -8.83 -0.55 25.52
CA ASP A 510 -7.83 -0.23 24.51
C ASP A 510 -7.78 -1.22 23.34
N ASN A 511 -8.95 -1.52 22.78
CA ASN A 511 -9.08 -2.40 21.61
C ASN A 511 -8.27 -1.92 20.40
N HIS A 512 -8.01 -0.61 20.28
CA HIS A 512 -7.24 0.00 19.19
C HIS A 512 -5.73 0.07 19.46
N GLY A 513 -5.26 -0.29 20.67
CA GLY A 513 -3.83 -0.28 21.00
C GLY A 513 -3.23 1.12 21.22
N TRP A 514 -4.05 2.11 21.54
CA TRP A 514 -3.69 3.52 21.78
C TRP A 514 -2.69 3.71 22.91
N ARG A 515 -2.62 2.81 23.91
CA ARG A 515 -1.56 2.88 24.95
C ARG A 515 -0.16 2.65 24.37
N GLY A 516 -0.07 1.84 23.31
CA GLY A 516 1.16 1.62 22.55
C GLY A 516 1.63 2.87 21.81
N LEU A 517 0.71 3.75 21.41
CA LEU A 517 1.03 5.06 20.81
C LEU A 517 1.37 6.11 21.88
N LEU A 518 0.65 6.11 23.00
CA LEU A 518 0.80 7.14 24.03
C LEU A 518 2.13 7.04 24.80
N ALA A 519 2.58 5.83 25.11
CA ALA A 519 3.81 5.63 25.88
C ALA A 519 5.06 6.21 25.18
N PRO A 520 5.31 5.94 23.88
CA PRO A 520 6.37 6.60 23.13
C PRO A 520 6.27 8.14 23.13
N LEU A 521 5.07 8.72 22.96
CA LEU A 521 4.86 10.17 23.01
C LEU A 521 5.23 10.77 24.38
N TYR A 522 4.92 10.08 25.47
CA TYR A 522 5.32 10.49 26.83
C TYR A 522 6.83 10.35 27.06
N LEU A 523 7.44 9.26 26.59
CA LEU A 523 8.88 9.05 26.69
C LEU A 523 9.67 10.10 25.90
N ALA A 524 9.24 10.45 24.69
CA ALA A 524 9.89 11.43 23.84
C ALA A 524 9.98 12.81 24.51
N ARG A 525 8.94 13.23 25.25
CA ARG A 525 8.93 14.52 25.98
C ARG A 525 9.49 14.43 27.40
N LYS A 526 9.97 13.25 27.83
CA LYS A 526 10.45 12.99 29.20
C LYS A 526 9.37 13.09 30.28
N ALA A 527 8.11 12.82 29.93
CA ALA A 527 6.98 12.71 30.86
C ALA A 527 6.98 11.31 31.52
N PHE A 528 8.00 11.06 32.35
CA PHE A 528 8.27 9.73 32.88
C PHE A 528 7.25 9.29 33.94
N ASP A 529 6.75 10.22 34.76
CA ASP A 529 5.72 9.94 35.75
C ASP A 529 4.41 9.51 35.07
N GLU A 530 4.01 10.21 34.01
CA GLU A 530 2.82 9.90 33.22
C GLU A 530 2.97 8.58 32.45
N THR A 531 4.18 8.30 31.93
CA THR A 531 4.49 7.00 31.31
C THR A 531 4.31 5.88 32.32
N LEU A 532 4.84 6.05 33.54
CA LEU A 532 4.75 5.03 34.57
C LEU A 532 3.30 4.81 35.01
N ALA A 533 2.54 5.88 35.27
CA ALA A 533 1.14 5.82 35.65
C ALA A 533 0.27 5.13 34.57
N LEU A 534 0.55 5.40 33.29
CA LEU A 534 -0.11 4.72 32.18
C LEU A 534 0.15 3.21 32.21
N LEU A 535 1.42 2.81 32.34
CA LEU A 535 1.82 1.40 32.32
C LEU A 535 1.37 0.66 33.59
N GLU A 536 1.26 1.31 34.74
CA GLU A 536 0.75 0.71 35.98
C GLU A 536 -0.74 0.36 35.89
N ARG A 537 -1.51 1.05 35.04
CA ARG A 537 -2.92 0.72 34.76
C ARG A 537 -3.06 -0.60 33.98
N TYR A 538 -2.01 -1.02 33.28
CA TYR A 538 -1.97 -2.23 32.44
C TYR A 538 -0.74 -3.10 32.79
N PRO A 539 -0.71 -3.72 33.98
CA PRO A 539 0.48 -4.42 34.47
C PRO A 539 0.86 -5.66 33.64
N ASP A 540 -0.11 -6.31 33.01
CA ASP A 540 0.05 -7.55 32.25
C ASP A 540 0.21 -7.31 30.73
N ASP A 541 0.63 -6.10 30.34
CA ASP A 541 0.80 -5.75 28.93
C ASP A 541 1.93 -6.51 28.25
N MET A 542 1.72 -6.79 26.97
CA MET A 542 2.71 -7.39 26.07
C MET A 542 3.93 -6.47 25.87
N PRO A 543 5.11 -7.02 25.50
CA PRO A 543 6.24 -6.18 25.12
C PRO A 543 5.85 -5.23 23.97
N PRO A 544 6.41 -4.01 23.93
CA PRO A 544 7.57 -3.53 24.68
C PRO A 544 7.25 -2.79 26.00
N ALA A 545 6.06 -2.97 26.61
CA ALA A 545 5.62 -2.22 27.80
C ALA A 545 6.66 -2.18 28.94
N GLU A 546 7.28 -3.31 29.28
CA GLU A 546 8.31 -3.37 30.32
C GLU A 546 9.62 -2.65 29.95
N HIS A 547 9.95 -2.56 28.66
CA HIS A 547 11.11 -1.79 28.20
C HIS A 547 10.84 -0.28 28.38
N SER A 548 9.62 0.16 28.04
CA SER A 548 9.16 1.53 28.29
C SER A 548 9.11 1.84 29.80
N ARG A 549 8.66 0.89 30.64
CA ARG A 549 8.66 1.02 32.10
C ARG A 549 10.08 1.18 32.65
N ALA A 550 11.03 0.38 32.18
CA ALA A 550 12.44 0.51 32.58
C ALA A 550 13.02 1.88 32.20
N LEU A 551 12.72 2.39 30.99
CA LEU A 551 13.16 3.72 30.57
C LEU A 551 12.56 4.82 31.44
N ALA A 552 11.26 4.75 31.75
CA ALA A 552 10.60 5.72 32.63
C ALA A 552 11.20 5.72 34.04
N LEU A 553 11.38 4.54 34.64
CA LEU A 553 12.03 4.40 35.96
C LEU A 553 13.47 4.96 35.94
N PHE A 554 14.22 4.71 34.87
CA PHE A 554 15.56 5.26 34.71
C PHE A 554 15.54 6.79 34.65
N GLY A 555 14.61 7.36 33.87
CA GLY A 555 14.40 8.81 33.76
C GLY A 555 14.03 9.47 35.09
N LEU A 556 13.31 8.78 35.96
CA LEU A 556 12.97 9.21 37.33
C LEU A 556 14.10 9.00 38.35
N GLY A 557 15.26 8.47 37.94
CA GLY A 557 16.39 8.18 38.82
C GLY A 557 16.23 6.91 39.66
N ARG A 558 15.16 6.12 39.47
CA ARG A 558 14.89 4.84 40.17
C ARG A 558 15.69 3.70 39.55
N ARG A 559 17.02 3.79 39.60
CA ARG A 559 17.96 2.93 38.84
C ARG A 559 17.87 1.44 39.18
N ASP A 560 17.73 1.10 40.47
CA ASP A 560 17.68 -0.30 40.89
C ASP A 560 16.42 -1.00 40.36
N GLU A 561 15.29 -0.30 40.40
CA GLU A 561 14.01 -0.79 39.87
C GLU A 561 14.05 -0.88 38.33
N ALA A 562 14.58 0.14 37.66
CA ALA A 562 14.78 0.14 36.22
C ALA A 562 15.63 -1.06 35.78
N GLN A 563 16.72 -1.35 36.51
CA GLN A 563 17.59 -2.48 36.23
C GLN A 563 16.86 -3.82 36.39
N ALA A 564 16.10 -3.98 37.47
CA ALA A 564 15.36 -5.21 37.74
C ALA A 564 14.32 -5.49 36.64
N VAL A 565 13.54 -4.46 36.28
CA VAL A 565 12.54 -4.54 35.21
C VAL A 565 13.20 -4.86 33.86
N LEU A 566 14.28 -4.16 33.50
CA LEU A 566 14.95 -4.35 32.22
C LEU A 566 15.59 -5.74 32.09
N ARG A 567 16.18 -6.28 33.16
CA ARG A 567 16.75 -7.65 33.17
C ARG A 567 15.65 -8.69 32.94
N ARG A 568 14.48 -8.53 33.57
CA ARG A 568 13.32 -9.42 33.36
C ARG A 568 12.81 -9.32 31.92
N ALA A 569 12.59 -8.11 31.44
CA ALA A 569 12.10 -7.86 30.09
C ALA A 569 13.06 -8.42 29.02
N HIS A 570 14.37 -8.22 29.20
CA HIS A 570 15.39 -8.74 28.28
C HIS A 570 15.50 -10.27 28.30
N ALA A 571 15.30 -10.90 29.47
CA ALA A 571 15.31 -12.36 29.57
C ALA A 571 14.21 -13.01 28.70
N GLU A 572 13.07 -12.34 28.58
CA GLU A 572 11.90 -12.83 27.83
C GLU A 572 11.93 -12.38 26.36
N TYR A 573 12.27 -11.11 26.10
CA TYR A 573 12.25 -10.49 24.77
C TYR A 573 13.57 -9.78 24.44
N PRO A 574 14.67 -10.54 24.27
CA PRO A 574 16.01 -9.96 24.10
C PRO A 574 16.16 -9.12 22.82
N ALA A 575 15.35 -9.40 21.79
CA ALA A 575 15.41 -8.71 20.50
C ALA A 575 15.14 -7.20 20.62
N ILE A 576 14.26 -6.79 21.55
CA ILE A 576 13.83 -5.39 21.70
C ILE A 576 14.99 -4.51 22.12
N LEU A 577 15.69 -4.88 23.21
CA LEU A 577 16.87 -4.14 23.66
C LEU A 577 18.04 -4.29 22.67
N SER A 578 18.20 -5.47 22.06
CA SER A 578 19.25 -5.72 21.07
C SER A 578 19.10 -4.83 19.84
N ALA A 579 17.86 -4.59 19.40
CA ALA A 579 17.57 -3.69 18.28
C ALA A 579 17.94 -2.23 18.60
N LEU A 580 17.96 -1.79 19.87
CA LEU A 580 18.32 -0.42 20.24
C LEU A 580 19.84 -0.15 20.17
N TRP A 581 20.68 -1.15 20.41
CA TRP A 581 22.13 -0.96 20.56
C TRP A 581 22.89 -0.50 19.32
N PRO A 582 22.61 -1.05 18.12
CA PRO A 582 23.24 -0.58 16.89
C PRO A 582 22.94 0.90 16.65
N GLU A 583 23.85 1.57 15.95
CA GLU A 583 23.65 2.94 15.48
C GLU A 583 22.68 2.98 14.30
N THR A 584 22.85 2.04 13.36
CA THR A 584 21.94 1.76 12.26
C THR A 584 21.45 0.31 12.34
N LEU A 585 20.25 0.06 11.85
CA LEU A 585 19.67 -1.28 11.76
C LEU A 585 18.82 -1.31 10.49
N ASP A 586 18.99 -2.36 9.68
CA ASP A 586 18.17 -2.56 8.49
C ASP A 586 16.81 -3.13 8.89
N LEU A 587 15.79 -2.85 8.07
CA LEU A 587 14.47 -3.47 8.23
C LEU A 587 14.62 -5.01 8.22
N PRO A 588 14.21 -5.73 9.27
CA PRO A 588 14.26 -7.18 9.27
C PRO A 588 13.36 -7.78 8.18
N GLU A 589 13.74 -8.95 7.68
CA GLU A 589 12.85 -9.74 6.80
C GLU A 589 11.52 -10.03 7.50
N ASP A 590 10.44 -10.17 6.72
CA ASP A 590 9.14 -10.59 7.23
C ASP A 590 9.28 -11.96 7.91
N GLU A 591 8.80 -12.06 9.15
CA GLU A 591 8.89 -13.28 9.96
C GLU A 591 7.87 -14.35 9.49
N GLY A 592 7.02 -14.03 8.52
CA GLY A 592 6.10 -14.95 7.86
C GLY A 592 4.86 -15.26 8.70
N GLY A 593 3.71 -14.80 8.24
CA GLY A 593 2.41 -14.99 8.91
C GLY A 593 1.64 -13.67 9.06
N PRO A 594 0.35 -13.71 9.44
CA PRO A 594 -0.41 -12.48 9.61
C PRO A 594 0.03 -11.74 10.88
N GLY A 595 0.49 -10.49 10.71
CA GLY A 595 0.81 -9.55 11.79
C GLY A 595 2.23 -9.65 12.35
N LEU A 596 2.54 -8.81 13.35
CA LEU A 596 3.86 -8.76 13.99
C LEU A 596 4.02 -9.86 15.05
N ALA A 597 5.14 -10.60 15.01
CA ALA A 597 5.43 -11.55 16.08
C ALA A 597 5.81 -10.80 17.37
N ILE A 598 5.19 -11.22 18.48
CA ILE A 598 5.40 -10.60 19.79
C ILE A 598 6.87 -10.74 20.20
N GLY A 599 7.55 -9.61 20.36
CA GLY A 599 8.98 -9.54 20.66
C GLY A 599 9.88 -10.14 19.57
N GLY A 600 9.37 -10.27 18.34
CA GLY A 600 10.13 -10.61 17.14
C GLY A 600 11.09 -9.49 16.72
N ALA A 601 11.90 -9.76 15.70
CA ALA A 601 12.86 -8.79 15.16
C ALA A 601 12.16 -7.57 14.56
N LEU A 602 11.06 -7.78 13.83
CA LEU A 602 10.31 -6.71 13.19
C LEU A 602 9.59 -5.82 14.23
N ALA A 603 8.98 -6.42 15.26
CA ALA A 603 8.39 -5.65 16.37
C ALA A 603 9.44 -4.84 17.14
N ALA A 604 10.63 -5.41 17.37
CA ALA A 604 11.75 -4.73 17.99
C ALA A 604 12.27 -3.55 17.13
N PHE A 605 12.25 -3.70 15.80
CA PHE A 605 12.63 -2.65 14.86
C PHE A 605 11.68 -1.45 14.92
N TYR A 606 10.36 -1.66 14.93
CA TYR A 606 9.39 -0.55 15.06
C TYR A 606 9.51 0.15 16.42
N TYR A 607 9.66 -0.60 17.52
CA TYR A 607 9.91 0.00 18.83
C TYR A 607 11.18 0.86 18.85
N ARG A 608 12.24 0.42 18.14
CA ARG A 608 13.47 1.19 17.99
C ARG A 608 13.19 2.54 17.31
N ILE A 609 12.45 2.55 16.21
CA ILE A 609 12.11 3.78 15.49
C ILE A 609 11.48 4.79 16.44
N GLU A 610 10.52 4.35 17.25
CA GLU A 610 9.75 5.22 18.13
C GLU A 610 10.53 5.72 19.35
N THR A 611 11.39 4.88 19.94
CA THR A 611 11.88 5.14 21.31
C THR A 611 13.38 5.32 21.43
N ARG A 612 14.18 4.98 20.41
CA ARG A 612 15.64 5.00 20.55
C ARG A 612 16.18 6.39 20.89
N ALA A 613 15.60 7.45 20.33
CA ALA A 613 15.99 8.83 20.64
C ALA A 613 15.83 9.12 22.13
N ALA A 614 14.72 8.70 22.75
CA ALA A 614 14.48 8.83 24.19
C ALA A 614 15.48 8.00 25.02
N TRP A 615 15.78 6.77 24.60
CA TRP A 615 16.81 5.93 25.24
C TRP A 615 18.20 6.58 25.20
N ALA A 616 18.59 7.16 24.05
CA ALA A 616 19.88 7.80 23.88
C ALA A 616 19.95 9.12 24.67
N GLY A 617 18.95 10.00 24.53
CA GLY A 617 18.91 11.33 25.14
C GLY A 617 18.78 11.34 26.67
N THR A 618 18.41 10.21 27.28
CA THR A 618 18.42 10.01 28.74
C THR A 618 19.73 9.42 29.25
N GLY A 619 20.56 8.86 28.37
CA GLY A 619 21.72 8.04 28.74
C GLY A 619 21.36 6.58 29.10
N ALA A 620 20.08 6.21 29.07
CA ALA A 620 19.62 4.85 29.35
C ALA A 620 20.19 3.83 28.35
N LEU A 621 20.38 4.23 27.09
CA LEU A 621 20.97 3.37 26.06
C LEU A 621 22.41 2.98 26.42
N ALA A 622 23.24 3.96 26.82
CA ALA A 622 24.62 3.72 27.23
C ALA A 622 24.67 2.89 28.52
N TRP A 623 23.81 3.21 29.50
CA TRP A 623 23.67 2.44 30.73
C TRP A 623 23.29 0.98 30.46
N SER A 624 22.33 0.71 29.57
CA SER A 624 21.87 -0.65 29.26
C SER A 624 22.99 -1.56 28.76
N LYS A 625 24.00 -1.00 28.06
CA LYS A 625 25.18 -1.73 27.57
C LYS A 625 26.17 -2.11 28.67
N THR A 626 26.08 -1.47 29.85
CA THR A 626 26.93 -1.77 31.01
C THR A 626 26.35 -2.85 31.92
N LEU A 627 25.07 -3.20 31.71
CA LEU A 627 24.39 -4.19 32.52
C LEU A 627 24.84 -5.60 32.15
N ASP A 628 25.06 -6.42 33.17
CA ASP A 628 25.18 -7.87 33.02
C ASP A 628 23.80 -8.45 32.69
N LEU A 629 23.41 -8.49 31.42
CA LEU A 629 22.07 -8.97 31.04
C LEU A 629 22.05 -10.50 30.98
N PRO A 630 20.94 -11.16 31.38
CA PRO A 630 20.83 -12.60 31.27
C PRO A 630 21.01 -13.02 29.81
N GLN A 631 21.84 -14.04 29.60
CA GLN A 631 22.04 -14.59 28.27
C GLN A 631 20.67 -15.00 27.70
N PRO A 632 20.36 -14.63 26.45
CA PRO A 632 19.09 -15.00 25.83
C PRO A 632 18.97 -16.51 25.91
N ALA A 633 17.92 -17.00 26.59
CA ALA A 633 17.65 -18.42 26.65
C ALA A 633 17.58 -18.91 25.18
N PRO A 634 18.28 -20.00 24.81
CA PRO A 634 18.17 -20.51 23.46
C PRO A 634 16.69 -20.75 23.21
N LYS A 635 16.07 -19.94 22.34
CA LYS A 635 14.71 -20.18 21.90
C LYS A 635 14.73 -21.64 21.47
N LYS A 636 13.84 -22.46 22.04
CA LYS A 636 13.46 -23.70 21.38
C LYS A 636 12.94 -23.21 20.05
N THR A 637 13.81 -23.20 19.04
CA THR A 637 13.39 -23.20 17.67
C THR A 637 12.39 -24.34 17.65
N ARG A 638 11.10 -24.00 17.50
CA ARG A 638 10.22 -24.93 16.81
C ARG A 638 11.02 -25.17 15.55
N LYS A 639 11.62 -26.36 15.44
CA LYS A 639 12.32 -26.75 14.23
C LYS A 639 11.39 -26.27 13.11
N PRO A 640 11.85 -25.46 12.13
CA PRO A 640 11.13 -25.47 10.88
C PRO A 640 10.96 -26.95 10.60
N GLN A 641 9.71 -27.43 10.49
CA GLN A 641 9.45 -28.83 10.22
C GLN A 641 10.42 -29.17 9.11
N ALA A 642 11.43 -29.99 9.45
CA ALA A 642 12.62 -30.09 8.65
C ALA A 642 12.11 -30.34 7.25
N GLY A 643 12.42 -29.44 6.31
CA GLY A 643 12.05 -29.58 4.92
C GLY A 643 12.36 -31.02 4.59
N GLY A 644 11.30 -31.83 4.54
CA GLY A 644 11.46 -33.27 4.49
C GLY A 644 12.24 -33.45 3.22
N LYS A 645 13.44 -34.04 3.31
CA LYS A 645 14.19 -34.47 2.14
C LYS A 645 13.13 -35.04 1.21
N ARG A 646 12.86 -34.37 0.08
CA ARG A 646 12.01 -34.90 -0.98
C ARG A 646 12.79 -36.09 -1.54
N THR A 647 12.80 -37.18 -0.79
CA THR A 647 12.99 -38.49 -1.34
C THR A 647 11.82 -38.66 -2.27
N SER A 648 12.12 -38.67 -3.56
CA SER A 648 11.22 -39.09 -4.61
C SER A 648 10.66 -40.47 -4.26
N ARG A 649 9.55 -40.49 -3.53
CA ARG A 649 8.57 -41.56 -3.59
C ARG A 649 7.30 -40.90 -4.03
N SER A 650 7.03 -41.02 -5.33
CA SER A 650 5.68 -40.88 -5.85
C SER A 650 4.76 -41.70 -4.96
N PRO A 651 3.79 -41.09 -4.25
CA PRO A 651 2.68 -41.84 -3.73
C PRO A 651 1.73 -42.07 -4.90
N ALA A 652 1.31 -43.32 -5.04
CA ALA A 652 0.26 -43.70 -5.95
C ALA A 652 -1.02 -42.88 -5.70
N VAL A 653 -1.71 -42.60 -6.79
CA VAL A 653 -3.11 -42.18 -6.90
C VAL A 653 -3.98 -42.82 -5.80
N SER A 654 -4.45 -42.06 -4.81
CA SER A 654 -5.78 -42.19 -4.18
C SER A 654 -5.92 -41.34 -2.89
N ASP A 655 -6.96 -40.48 -2.90
CA ASP A 655 -7.61 -39.78 -1.78
C ASP A 655 -7.03 -38.41 -1.32
N PRO A 656 -7.54 -37.29 -1.88
CA PRO A 656 -7.02 -35.95 -1.57
C PRO A 656 -7.45 -35.36 -0.22
N LEU A 657 -8.22 -36.12 0.57
CA LEU A 657 -8.60 -35.77 1.93
C LEU A 657 -8.54 -36.98 2.87
N GLY A 658 -7.77 -38.02 2.52
CA GLY A 658 -7.74 -39.35 3.16
C GLY A 658 -7.29 -39.43 4.62
N GLY A 659 -7.42 -38.33 5.37
CA GLY A 659 -7.35 -38.28 6.82
C GLY A 659 -8.72 -38.11 7.49
N LYS A 660 -8.70 -38.02 8.82
CA LYS A 660 -9.90 -37.93 9.67
C LYS A 660 -10.78 -36.70 9.39
N GLN A 661 -10.21 -35.61 8.90
CA GLN A 661 -10.91 -34.34 8.65
C GLN A 661 -11.84 -34.40 7.42
N GLY A 662 -11.42 -35.05 6.33
CA GLY A 662 -12.28 -35.23 5.15
C GLY A 662 -13.49 -36.10 5.43
N ALA A 663 -13.29 -37.20 6.15
CA ALA A 663 -14.37 -38.06 6.62
C ALA A 663 -15.33 -37.32 7.59
N HIS A 664 -14.80 -36.41 8.41
CA HIS A 664 -15.61 -35.57 9.28
C HIS A 664 -16.48 -34.59 8.50
N LEU A 665 -15.93 -33.87 7.52
CA LEU A 665 -16.69 -32.93 6.68
C LEU A 665 -17.77 -33.63 5.86
N ARG A 666 -17.48 -34.78 5.24
CA ARG A 666 -18.50 -35.56 4.49
C ARG A 666 -19.64 -36.06 5.38
N LYS A 667 -19.41 -36.19 6.69
CA LYS A 667 -20.44 -36.55 7.66
C LYS A 667 -21.22 -35.32 8.16
N ALA A 668 -20.54 -34.20 8.35
CA ALA A 668 -21.14 -32.96 8.87
C ALA A 668 -21.90 -32.15 7.80
N PHE A 669 -21.51 -32.27 6.53
CA PHE A 669 -22.06 -31.52 5.41
C PHE A 669 -22.61 -32.50 4.35
N PRO A 670 -23.94 -32.73 4.30
CA PRO A 670 -24.56 -33.68 3.38
C PRO A 670 -24.29 -33.37 1.90
N ASP A 671 -24.22 -32.08 1.55
CA ASP A 671 -23.83 -31.62 0.20
C ASP A 671 -22.34 -31.23 0.16
N TYR A 672 -21.51 -32.23 0.44
CA TYR A 672 -20.06 -32.07 0.45
C TYR A 672 -19.46 -31.59 -0.89
N PRO A 673 -19.91 -32.06 -2.08
CA PRO A 673 -19.40 -31.56 -3.36
C PRO A 673 -19.59 -30.04 -3.52
N ARG A 674 -20.76 -29.50 -3.14
CA ARG A 674 -21.02 -28.07 -3.18
C ARG A 674 -20.16 -27.29 -2.20
N LEU A 675 -20.01 -27.77 -0.97
CA LEU A 675 -19.09 -27.18 0.01
C LEU A 675 -17.67 -27.07 -0.57
N HIS A 676 -17.19 -28.17 -1.16
CA HIS A 676 -15.86 -28.19 -1.76
C HIS A 676 -15.75 -27.21 -2.93
N GLY A 677 -16.76 -27.13 -3.80
CA GLY A 677 -16.80 -26.15 -4.89
C GLY A 677 -16.67 -24.72 -4.39
N LEU A 678 -17.42 -24.35 -3.35
CA LEU A 678 -17.40 -23.02 -2.75
C LEU A 678 -16.03 -22.67 -2.15
N LEU A 679 -15.43 -23.59 -1.37
CA LEU A 679 -14.08 -23.36 -0.82
C LEU A 679 -13.01 -23.34 -1.91
N THR A 680 -13.22 -24.05 -3.02
CA THR A 680 -12.30 -23.99 -4.18
C THR A 680 -12.36 -22.62 -4.84
N ALA A 681 -13.55 -22.07 -5.06
CA ALA A 681 -13.71 -20.72 -5.60
C ALA A 681 -13.11 -19.64 -4.68
N ILE A 682 -13.20 -19.81 -3.36
CA ILE A 682 -12.54 -18.91 -2.40
C ILE A 682 -11.03 -18.97 -2.52
N GLY A 683 -10.46 -20.18 -2.55
CA GLY A 683 -9.01 -20.35 -2.70
C GLY A 683 -8.48 -19.90 -4.07
N TRP A 684 -9.32 -19.99 -5.11
CA TRP A 684 -8.99 -19.58 -6.48
C TRP A 684 -9.35 -18.13 -6.79
N SER A 685 -9.96 -17.40 -5.84
CA SER A 685 -10.37 -16.02 -6.07
C SER A 685 -9.16 -15.12 -6.36
N PRO A 686 -9.23 -14.19 -7.33
CA PRO A 686 -8.24 -13.13 -7.53
C PRO A 686 -8.06 -12.24 -6.30
N ASP A 687 -9.15 -12.00 -5.55
CA ASP A 687 -9.15 -11.19 -4.34
C ASP A 687 -9.20 -12.07 -3.07
N LEU A 688 -8.68 -11.57 -1.95
CA LEU A 688 -8.83 -12.20 -0.63
C LEU A 688 -10.28 -12.10 -0.14
N ILE A 689 -10.97 -13.23 -0.01
CA ILE A 689 -12.33 -13.29 0.55
C ILE A 689 -12.26 -13.64 2.04
N MET A 690 -12.54 -12.65 2.89
CA MET A 690 -12.51 -12.80 4.34
C MET A 690 -13.53 -13.85 4.85
N PRO A 691 -13.20 -14.65 5.89
CA PRO A 691 -14.10 -15.65 6.47
C PRO A 691 -15.51 -15.16 6.78
N GLY A 692 -15.66 -13.90 7.22
CA GLY A 692 -16.97 -13.31 7.50
C GLY A 692 -17.94 -13.31 6.33
N LYS A 693 -17.47 -13.33 5.07
CA LYS A 693 -18.32 -13.35 3.86
C LYS A 693 -18.84 -14.75 3.49
N TRP A 694 -18.16 -15.83 3.91
CA TRP A 694 -18.48 -17.19 3.45
C TRP A 694 -18.78 -18.19 4.57
N VAL A 695 -18.35 -17.94 5.81
CA VAL A 695 -18.55 -18.89 6.92
C VAL A 695 -20.03 -19.18 7.16
N GLN A 696 -20.90 -18.16 7.15
CA GLN A 696 -22.34 -18.39 7.33
C GLN A 696 -22.93 -19.22 6.19
N ILE A 697 -22.54 -18.93 4.95
CA ILE A 697 -23.00 -19.69 3.76
C ILE A 697 -22.65 -21.17 3.88
N VAL A 698 -21.45 -21.48 4.38
CA VAL A 698 -21.01 -22.86 4.65
C VAL A 698 -21.77 -23.49 5.80
N MET A 699 -22.00 -22.75 6.90
CA MET A 699 -22.75 -23.26 8.05
C MET A 699 -24.21 -23.58 7.70
N ASP A 700 -24.80 -22.87 6.74
CA ASP A 700 -26.14 -23.16 6.24
C ASP A 700 -26.20 -24.48 5.44
N MET A 701 -25.06 -24.98 4.94
CA MET A 701 -24.93 -26.31 4.30
C MET A 701 -24.74 -27.45 5.31
N ARG A 702 -24.61 -27.14 6.60
CA ARG A 702 -24.39 -28.12 7.66
C ARG A 702 -25.64 -28.97 7.88
N GLY A 703 -25.45 -30.28 8.02
CA GLY A 703 -26.53 -31.21 8.34
C GLY A 703 -27.12 -30.97 9.73
N GLU A 704 -28.34 -31.47 9.95
CA GLU A 704 -29.03 -31.33 11.24
C GLU A 704 -28.16 -31.86 12.39
N PRO A 705 -28.06 -31.11 13.51
CA PRO A 705 -27.34 -31.59 14.68
C PRO A 705 -28.01 -32.85 15.23
N VAL A 706 -27.21 -33.79 15.73
CA VAL A 706 -27.73 -34.97 16.44
C VAL A 706 -28.56 -34.48 17.64
N SER A 707 -29.84 -34.85 17.69
CA SER A 707 -30.75 -34.45 18.75
C SER A 707 -30.25 -34.94 20.12
N GLY A 708 -30.36 -34.10 21.15
CA GLY A 708 -29.98 -34.44 22.53
C GLY A 708 -28.54 -34.11 22.95
N LEU A 709 -27.81 -33.27 22.22
CA LEU A 709 -26.50 -32.76 22.65
C LEU A 709 -26.64 -31.63 23.68
N THR A 710 -25.76 -31.62 24.69
CA THR A 710 -25.60 -30.48 25.60
C THR A 710 -24.93 -29.31 24.88
N GLU A 711 -25.17 -28.07 25.32
CA GLU A 711 -24.63 -26.83 24.71
C GLU A 711 -23.10 -26.88 24.52
N SER A 712 -22.37 -27.39 25.51
CA SER A 712 -20.90 -27.60 25.43
C SER A 712 -20.48 -28.59 24.33
N LYS A 713 -21.26 -29.67 24.11
CA LYS A 713 -20.96 -30.65 23.06
C LYS A 713 -21.34 -30.13 21.67
N ALA A 714 -22.38 -29.30 21.58
CA ALA A 714 -22.75 -28.61 20.35
C ALA A 714 -21.66 -27.61 19.92
N LEU A 715 -21.17 -26.78 20.85
CA LEU A 715 -20.08 -25.84 20.58
C LEU A 715 -18.78 -26.56 20.17
N LYS A 716 -18.45 -27.68 20.82
CA LYS A 716 -17.29 -28.51 20.45
C LYS A 716 -17.42 -29.11 19.05
N ALA A 717 -18.64 -29.48 18.62
CA ALA A 717 -18.87 -29.99 17.28
C ALA A 717 -18.68 -28.89 16.23
N VAL A 718 -19.23 -27.69 16.46
CA VAL A 718 -19.06 -26.54 15.56
C VAL A 718 -17.59 -26.14 15.44
N ASN A 719 -16.83 -26.13 16.54
CA ASN A 719 -15.40 -25.84 16.49
C ASN A 719 -14.63 -26.89 15.67
N ALA A 720 -14.98 -28.18 15.80
CA ALA A 720 -14.37 -29.24 15.01
C ALA A 720 -14.72 -29.14 13.51
N ASP A 721 -15.95 -28.74 13.20
CA ASP A 721 -16.38 -28.47 11.83
C ASP A 721 -15.57 -27.29 11.25
N MET A 722 -15.41 -26.19 12.00
CA MET A 722 -14.59 -25.03 11.62
C MET A 722 -13.12 -25.37 11.39
N ASP A 723 -12.52 -26.14 12.30
CA ASP A 723 -11.13 -26.58 12.16
C ASP A 723 -10.93 -27.41 10.89
N ALA A 724 -11.89 -28.28 10.56
CA ALA A 724 -11.82 -29.09 9.35
C ALA A 724 -12.06 -28.28 8.07
N LEU A 725 -12.96 -27.28 8.11
CA LEU A 725 -13.18 -26.35 6.99
C LEU A 725 -11.92 -25.53 6.67
N MET A 726 -11.28 -24.96 7.69
CA MET A 726 -10.03 -24.23 7.53
C MET A 726 -8.90 -25.14 7.04
N GLY A 727 -8.85 -26.39 7.53
CA GLY A 727 -7.92 -27.40 7.02
C GLY A 727 -8.09 -27.67 5.52
N LEU A 728 -9.34 -27.80 5.05
CA LEU A 728 -9.65 -27.98 3.63
C LEU A 728 -9.26 -26.75 2.81
N LEU A 729 -9.64 -25.54 3.24
CA LEU A 729 -9.27 -24.31 2.53
C LEU A 729 -7.75 -24.13 2.43
N ASN A 730 -7.02 -24.39 3.52
CA ASN A 730 -5.55 -24.35 3.52
C ASN A 730 -4.96 -25.39 2.55
N SER A 731 -5.53 -26.59 2.45
CA SER A 731 -5.08 -27.60 1.49
C SER A 731 -5.30 -27.19 0.03
N ILE A 732 -6.42 -26.51 -0.25
CA ILE A 732 -6.72 -25.94 -1.57
C ILE A 732 -5.68 -24.86 -1.91
N ASN A 733 -5.45 -23.93 -0.98
CA ASN A 733 -4.47 -22.85 -1.15
C ASN A 733 -3.05 -23.38 -1.36
N ALA A 734 -2.65 -24.40 -0.57
CA ALA A 734 -1.34 -25.03 -0.73
C ALA A 734 -1.16 -25.61 -2.15
N ARG A 735 -2.17 -26.29 -2.69
CA ARG A 735 -2.10 -26.82 -4.07
C ARG A 735 -2.03 -25.73 -5.13
N VAL A 736 -2.76 -24.62 -4.93
CA VAL A 736 -2.68 -23.46 -5.83
C VAL A 736 -1.27 -22.90 -5.85
N LEU A 737 -0.64 -22.75 -4.69
CA LEU A 737 0.74 -22.25 -4.58
C LEU A 737 1.79 -23.25 -5.10
N GLU A 738 1.57 -24.55 -4.91
CA GLU A 738 2.50 -25.61 -5.32
C GLU A 738 2.41 -25.96 -6.82
N THR A 739 1.34 -25.57 -7.52
CA THR A 739 1.14 -25.86 -8.95
C THR A 739 1.69 -24.73 -9.81
N PRO A 740 2.70 -24.96 -10.65
CA PRO A 740 3.24 -23.93 -11.56
C PRO A 740 2.20 -23.40 -12.56
N PRO A 741 2.30 -22.14 -13.03
CA PRO A 741 1.30 -21.53 -13.91
C PRO A 741 1.25 -22.13 -15.31
N ASP A 742 2.35 -22.74 -15.74
CA ASP A 742 2.46 -23.46 -17.01
C ASP A 742 1.89 -24.88 -16.96
N GLN A 743 1.53 -25.37 -15.76
CA GLN A 743 0.88 -26.67 -15.59
C GLN A 743 -0.64 -26.57 -15.65
N MET A 744 -1.28 -27.71 -15.92
CA MET A 744 -2.74 -27.82 -15.87
C MET A 744 -3.25 -27.49 -14.47
N ALA A 745 -4.45 -26.90 -14.43
CA ALA A 745 -5.11 -26.51 -13.19
C ALA A 745 -5.16 -27.68 -12.19
N PRO A 746 -4.92 -27.45 -10.89
CA PRO A 746 -4.92 -28.50 -9.87
C PRO A 746 -6.35 -28.98 -9.58
N ALA A 747 -6.93 -29.74 -10.51
CA ALA A 747 -8.33 -30.16 -10.52
C ALA A 747 -8.51 -31.67 -10.27
N GLN A 748 -7.44 -32.41 -9.94
CA GLN A 748 -7.49 -33.86 -9.73
C GLN A 748 -8.53 -34.27 -8.67
N ASP A 749 -8.62 -33.48 -7.60
CA ASP A 749 -9.56 -33.69 -6.49
C ASP A 749 -10.99 -33.36 -6.90
N VAL A 750 -11.15 -32.31 -7.70
CA VAL A 750 -12.42 -31.87 -8.27
C VAL A 750 -12.96 -32.98 -9.18
N LEU A 751 -12.11 -33.53 -10.05
CA LEU A 751 -12.47 -34.61 -10.97
C LEU A 751 -12.79 -35.92 -10.24
N ALA A 752 -12.10 -36.22 -9.14
CA ALA A 752 -12.40 -37.38 -8.30
C ALA A 752 -13.74 -37.22 -7.54
N LEU A 753 -14.10 -36.00 -7.13
CA LEU A 753 -15.37 -35.69 -6.47
C LEU A 753 -16.54 -35.59 -7.46
N ALA A 754 -16.27 -35.11 -8.67
CA ALA A 754 -17.21 -35.00 -9.78
C ALA A 754 -17.47 -36.35 -10.51
N ALA A 755 -17.25 -37.48 -9.82
CA ALA A 755 -17.40 -38.83 -10.37
C ALA A 755 -18.84 -39.22 -10.77
N SER A 756 -19.83 -38.40 -10.41
CA SER A 756 -21.21 -38.49 -10.89
C SER A 756 -21.69 -37.12 -11.35
N GLU A 757 -22.61 -37.08 -12.32
CA GLU A 757 -23.17 -35.81 -12.83
C GLU A 757 -23.82 -34.98 -11.71
N ALA A 758 -24.52 -35.61 -10.77
CA ALA A 758 -25.11 -34.93 -9.63
C ALA A 758 -24.07 -34.24 -8.73
N ALA A 759 -22.95 -34.92 -8.43
CA ALA A 759 -21.86 -34.34 -7.65
C ALA A 759 -21.12 -33.25 -8.41
N LEU A 760 -20.98 -33.38 -9.73
CA LEU A 760 -20.40 -32.37 -10.60
C LEU A 760 -21.24 -31.09 -10.60
N PHE A 761 -22.56 -31.21 -10.79
CA PHE A 761 -23.45 -30.05 -10.80
C PHE A 761 -23.49 -29.36 -9.42
N ALA A 762 -23.53 -30.14 -8.33
CA ALA A 762 -23.44 -29.61 -6.97
C ALA A 762 -22.11 -28.86 -6.72
N TRP A 763 -20.99 -29.42 -7.18
CA TRP A 763 -19.69 -28.76 -7.10
C TRP A 763 -19.66 -27.44 -7.90
N ALA A 764 -20.19 -27.45 -9.13
CA ALA A 764 -20.26 -26.25 -9.97
C ALA A 764 -21.12 -25.16 -9.32
N ALA A 765 -22.25 -25.54 -8.71
CA ALA A 765 -23.10 -24.63 -7.94
C ALA A 765 -22.34 -23.99 -6.77
N GLY A 766 -21.57 -24.78 -6.03
CA GLY A 766 -20.71 -24.27 -4.97
C GLY A 766 -19.66 -23.28 -5.48
N PHE A 767 -18.99 -23.64 -6.58
CA PHE A 767 -17.94 -22.81 -7.17
C PHE A 767 -18.48 -21.45 -7.65
N VAL A 768 -19.61 -21.44 -8.36
CA VAL A 768 -20.26 -20.20 -8.79
C VAL A 768 -20.67 -19.36 -7.59
N GLN A 769 -21.33 -19.97 -6.59
CA GLN A 769 -21.74 -19.28 -5.36
C GLN A 769 -20.55 -18.64 -4.61
N GLY A 770 -19.38 -19.29 -4.62
CA GLY A 770 -18.16 -18.72 -4.04
C GLY A 770 -17.56 -17.60 -4.90
N ALA A 771 -17.58 -17.71 -6.23
CA ALA A 771 -17.06 -16.69 -7.14
C ALA A 771 -17.88 -15.40 -7.11
N GLU A 772 -19.20 -15.49 -6.90
CA GLU A 772 -20.10 -14.36 -6.69
C GLU A 772 -19.73 -13.48 -5.48
N LEU A 773 -18.86 -13.95 -4.57
CA LEU A 773 -18.37 -13.17 -3.44
C LEU A 773 -17.21 -12.22 -3.81
N ALA A 774 -16.62 -12.37 -4.99
CA ALA A 774 -15.52 -11.52 -5.50
C ALA A 774 -15.72 -11.12 -6.98
N PRO A 775 -16.87 -10.57 -7.38
CA PRO A 775 -17.17 -10.29 -8.79
C PRO A 775 -16.27 -9.22 -9.40
N ALA A 776 -15.75 -8.29 -8.58
CA ALA A 776 -14.81 -7.24 -9.00
C ALA A 776 -13.44 -7.81 -9.37
N GLY A 777 -12.85 -8.66 -8.52
CA GLY A 777 -11.57 -9.32 -8.80
C GLY A 777 -11.61 -10.15 -10.07
N TRP A 778 -12.65 -10.98 -10.23
CA TRP A 778 -12.85 -11.75 -11.46
C TRP A 778 -13.03 -10.87 -12.71
N ARG A 779 -13.69 -9.71 -12.59
CA ARG A 779 -13.82 -8.73 -13.68
C ARG A 779 -12.48 -8.09 -14.06
N ARG A 780 -11.70 -7.61 -13.07
CA ARG A 780 -10.35 -7.05 -13.30
C ARG A 780 -9.43 -8.06 -13.97
N ALA A 781 -9.57 -9.32 -13.59
CA ALA A 781 -8.80 -10.41 -14.14
C ALA A 781 -9.31 -10.92 -15.52
N GLY A 782 -10.26 -10.19 -16.14
CA GLY A 782 -10.75 -10.48 -17.49
C GLY A 782 -11.68 -11.68 -17.61
N ARG A 783 -12.28 -12.14 -16.50
CA ARG A 783 -13.24 -13.26 -16.43
C ARG A 783 -14.45 -12.87 -15.60
N PRO A 784 -15.32 -11.95 -16.07
CA PRO A 784 -16.45 -11.49 -15.29
C PRO A 784 -17.36 -12.66 -14.88
N VAL A 785 -17.81 -12.66 -13.61
CA VAL A 785 -18.80 -13.61 -13.10
C VAL A 785 -20.16 -13.23 -13.68
N SER A 786 -20.52 -13.87 -14.80
CA SER A 786 -21.74 -13.61 -15.56
C SER A 786 -22.33 -14.95 -16.02
N SER A 787 -23.65 -15.05 -15.96
CA SER A 787 -24.41 -16.22 -16.41
C SER A 787 -24.66 -16.22 -17.92
N ASP A 788 -24.60 -15.06 -18.57
CA ASP A 788 -24.98 -14.88 -19.98
C ASP A 788 -23.79 -14.99 -20.95
N LYS A 789 -22.54 -14.80 -20.47
CA LYS A 789 -21.33 -14.75 -21.32
C LYS A 789 -20.08 -15.27 -20.62
N GLY A 790 -19.12 -15.76 -21.42
CA GLY A 790 -17.78 -16.12 -20.97
C GLY A 790 -17.70 -17.41 -20.15
N THR A 791 -16.53 -17.67 -19.57
CA THR A 791 -16.18 -18.91 -18.85
C THR A 791 -17.13 -19.23 -17.70
N PHE A 792 -17.63 -18.21 -17.01
CA PHE A 792 -18.62 -18.41 -15.94
C PHE A 792 -20.00 -18.82 -16.46
N GLY A 793 -20.40 -18.43 -17.67
CA GLY A 793 -21.69 -18.84 -18.25
C GLY A 793 -21.83 -20.37 -18.37
N GLU A 794 -20.75 -21.06 -18.72
CA GLU A 794 -20.71 -22.54 -18.75
C GLU A 794 -20.81 -23.14 -17.34
N LEU A 795 -20.17 -22.53 -16.34
CA LEU A 795 -20.32 -22.93 -14.93
C LEU A 795 -21.73 -22.68 -14.39
N TYR A 796 -22.38 -21.57 -14.75
CA TYR A 796 -23.77 -21.29 -14.40
C TYR A 796 -24.71 -22.32 -15.03
N ALA A 797 -24.45 -22.74 -16.27
CA ALA A 797 -25.23 -23.80 -16.93
C ALA A 797 -25.09 -25.17 -16.23
N LEU A 798 -23.88 -25.52 -15.77
CA LEU A 798 -23.66 -26.72 -14.96
C LEU A 798 -24.30 -26.60 -13.57
N ALA A 799 -24.18 -25.43 -12.93
CA ALA A 799 -24.75 -25.13 -11.62
C ALA A 799 -26.29 -25.16 -11.62
N ALA A 800 -26.94 -24.71 -12.70
CA ALA A 800 -28.40 -24.74 -12.82
C ALA A 800 -29.00 -26.16 -12.85
N ARG A 801 -28.17 -27.17 -13.13
CA ARG A 801 -28.56 -28.59 -13.10
C ARG A 801 -28.37 -29.24 -11.72
N ALA A 802 -27.85 -28.50 -10.74
CA ALA A 802 -27.68 -29.00 -9.38
C ALA A 802 -29.04 -29.25 -8.73
N SER A 803 -29.18 -30.41 -8.08
CA SER A 803 -30.38 -30.71 -7.28
C SER A 803 -30.32 -29.94 -5.96
N GLY A 804 -31.37 -29.20 -5.60
CA GLY A 804 -31.41 -28.42 -4.37
C GLY A 804 -32.80 -28.34 -3.73
N THR A 805 -32.84 -28.06 -2.42
CA THR A 805 -34.08 -27.74 -1.70
C THR A 805 -34.64 -26.38 -2.16
N PRO A 806 -35.94 -26.09 -1.96
CA PRO A 806 -36.55 -24.80 -2.30
C PRO A 806 -35.80 -23.58 -1.75
N ASP A 807 -35.20 -23.71 -0.57
CA ASP A 807 -34.56 -22.64 0.19
C ASP A 807 -33.04 -22.51 -0.07
N ALA A 808 -32.46 -23.36 -0.91
CA ALA A 808 -31.03 -23.31 -1.25
C ALA A 808 -30.72 -22.26 -2.33
N TRP A 809 -29.49 -21.73 -2.35
CA TRP A 809 -29.02 -20.87 -3.46
C TRP A 809 -29.16 -21.57 -4.82
N ARG A 810 -29.48 -20.79 -5.86
CA ARG A 810 -29.77 -21.24 -7.23
C ARG A 810 -29.06 -20.36 -8.24
N ALA A 811 -28.62 -20.96 -9.35
CA ALA A 811 -28.12 -20.22 -10.50
C ALA A 811 -29.21 -19.33 -11.11
N THR A 812 -28.91 -18.04 -11.27
CA THR A 812 -29.80 -17.03 -11.87
C THR A 812 -29.16 -16.39 -13.09
N ARG A 813 -29.99 -15.94 -14.03
CA ARG A 813 -29.58 -15.04 -15.12
C ARG A 813 -29.12 -13.69 -14.57
N ASP A 814 -28.34 -12.97 -15.36
CA ASP A 814 -27.97 -11.58 -15.08
C ASP A 814 -29.28 -10.75 -15.06
N GLY A 815 -29.72 -10.33 -13.87
CA GLY A 815 -31.06 -9.73 -13.64
C GLY A 815 -31.98 -10.53 -12.70
N GLY A 816 -31.51 -11.63 -12.11
CA GLY A 816 -32.12 -12.27 -10.94
C GLY A 816 -33.24 -13.28 -11.24
N GLN A 817 -33.46 -13.62 -12.51
CA GLN A 817 -34.41 -14.68 -12.90
C GLN A 817 -33.74 -16.06 -12.78
N PRO A 818 -34.41 -17.10 -12.26
CA PRO A 818 -33.85 -18.44 -12.22
C PRO A 818 -33.41 -18.93 -13.61
N LEU A 819 -32.22 -19.49 -13.72
CA LEU A 819 -31.72 -20.06 -14.96
C LEU A 819 -32.39 -21.42 -15.20
N LEU A 820 -33.36 -21.48 -16.11
CA LEU A 820 -34.04 -22.72 -16.48
C LEU A 820 -33.24 -23.44 -17.57
N THR A 821 -32.76 -24.65 -17.30
CA THR A 821 -32.17 -25.50 -18.33
C THR A 821 -33.28 -26.22 -19.10
N GLY A 822 -33.37 -25.97 -20.41
CA GLY A 822 -34.21 -26.77 -21.31
C GLY A 822 -33.74 -28.23 -21.32
N LEU A 823 -34.69 -29.15 -21.42
CA LEU A 823 -34.48 -30.59 -21.64
C LEU A 823 -34.01 -30.83 -23.09
N ASP A 824 -32.88 -30.24 -23.50
CA ASP A 824 -32.29 -30.55 -24.80
C ASP A 824 -31.44 -31.83 -24.70
N ASP A 825 -31.77 -32.78 -25.60
CA ASP A 825 -31.18 -34.10 -25.70
C ASP A 825 -29.76 -34.04 -26.30
N SER A 826 -28.77 -34.37 -25.47
CA SER A 826 -27.32 -34.58 -25.71
C SER A 826 -26.38 -33.35 -25.67
N PRO A 827 -25.66 -33.15 -24.55
CA PRO A 827 -24.55 -32.20 -24.43
C PRO A 827 -23.18 -32.85 -24.69
N PRO A 828 -22.08 -32.06 -24.83
CA PRO A 828 -20.73 -32.54 -24.54
C PRO A 828 -20.62 -33.10 -23.10
N VAL A 829 -19.63 -33.95 -22.83
CA VAL A 829 -19.47 -34.62 -21.53
C VAL A 829 -19.26 -33.58 -20.43
N PRO A 830 -20.11 -33.49 -19.37
CA PRO A 830 -20.03 -32.43 -18.35
C PRO A 830 -18.67 -32.26 -17.67
N VAL A 831 -17.91 -33.37 -17.56
CA VAL A 831 -16.55 -33.38 -17.00
C VAL A 831 -15.55 -32.67 -17.94
N GLU A 832 -15.67 -32.83 -19.25
CA GLU A 832 -14.79 -32.18 -20.23
C GLU A 832 -15.00 -30.66 -20.23
N THR A 833 -16.26 -30.22 -20.18
CA THR A 833 -16.62 -28.80 -20.01
C THR A 833 -16.00 -28.22 -18.74
N LEU A 834 -16.13 -28.93 -17.61
CA LEU A 834 -15.54 -28.49 -16.35
C LEU A 834 -14.00 -28.37 -16.42
N VAL A 835 -13.31 -29.32 -17.07
CA VAL A 835 -11.85 -29.25 -17.26
C VAL A 835 -11.44 -28.04 -18.10
N LEU A 836 -12.15 -27.76 -19.19
CA LEU A 836 -11.88 -26.62 -20.06
C LEU A 836 -12.06 -25.30 -19.32
N VAL A 837 -13.16 -25.15 -18.59
CA VAL A 837 -13.45 -23.95 -17.79
C VAL A 837 -12.39 -23.75 -16.71
N LEU A 838 -12.05 -24.80 -15.94
CA LEU A 838 -11.04 -24.68 -14.88
C LEU A 838 -9.66 -24.36 -15.45
N GLY A 839 -9.32 -24.92 -16.61
CA GLY A 839 -8.08 -24.58 -17.32
C GLY A 839 -8.03 -23.11 -17.75
N ASP A 840 -9.15 -22.55 -18.19
CA ASP A 840 -9.23 -21.14 -18.57
C ASP A 840 -9.16 -20.19 -17.36
N LEU A 841 -9.86 -20.50 -16.26
CA LEU A 841 -9.74 -19.73 -15.02
C LEU A 841 -8.32 -19.82 -14.43
N TRP A 842 -7.67 -20.98 -14.52
CA TRP A 842 -6.32 -21.18 -14.00
C TRP A 842 -5.26 -20.28 -14.64
N ARG A 843 -5.39 -19.98 -15.95
CA ARG A 843 -4.49 -19.04 -16.64
C ARG A 843 -4.47 -17.65 -16.02
N VAL A 844 -5.52 -17.30 -15.29
CA VAL A 844 -5.67 -16.02 -14.61
C VAL A 844 -5.27 -16.15 -13.14
N VAL A 845 -5.70 -17.22 -12.46
CA VAL A 845 -5.44 -17.43 -11.03
C VAL A 845 -3.97 -17.72 -10.74
N ALA A 846 -3.30 -18.52 -11.57
CA ALA A 846 -1.95 -18.98 -11.28
C ALA A 846 -0.91 -17.84 -11.28
N PRO A 847 -0.91 -16.91 -12.26
CA PRO A 847 0.00 -15.75 -12.20
C PRO A 847 -0.27 -14.84 -10.99
N LEU A 848 -1.54 -14.60 -10.65
CA LEU A 848 -1.92 -13.71 -9.54
C LEU A 848 -1.55 -14.24 -8.16
N ARG A 849 -1.43 -15.56 -8.00
CA ARG A 849 -1.08 -16.21 -6.73
C ARG A 849 0.42 -16.46 -6.57
N GLN A 850 1.20 -16.23 -7.62
CA GLN A 850 2.67 -16.36 -7.62
C GLN A 850 3.41 -15.02 -7.74
N ALA A 851 2.72 -13.96 -8.16
CA ALA A 851 3.09 -12.58 -7.88
C ALA A 851 2.94 -12.30 -6.38
#